data_AF-A0A6L9EJM7-F1
#
_entry.id   AF-A0A6L9EJM7-F1
#
_cell.length_a   1.000
_cell.length_b   1.000
_cell.length_c   1.000
_cell.angle_alpha   90.00
_cell.angle_beta   90.00
_cell.angle_gamma   90.00
#
_symmetry.space_group_name_H-M   'P 1'
#
loop_
_entity.id
_entity.type
_entity.pdbx_description
1 polymer ?
#
loop_
_entity_poly.entity_id
_entity_poly.type
_entity_poly.pdbx_seq_one_letter_code
_entity_poly.pdbx_strand_id
1 'polypeptide(L)'
;MKYSILALLVFVLILSCQTEKASSATELDFCPDSATVVIKINHLSNFKSQLKNNKLLERLGNTGIHSEISEYFALLDLLQTEEQGLLALQKRSDSTTNFLFVTREQEGILDLEDRENKSMESITIDGLSFQKYQLDKRIFFSTLRSGYLLVSSSAEYLRSALDQMGRKETDPAFKGLYRASDTVKVASVFIKPQNPGIFTENLFKENSSLKEDLFSGWTSLDITNGQDYLGLSGLFTTTENESASLNLFRDTKPLSSIIPSLVPGSAEGLLAFSFGDYVQFAKNQSKYFNHKIPGDTLFRTSEEVGILYHGGKKAVVLQTYASDAILEFLQGLETGLSTYQGSDIHALRKHDFLENYFSPIITDFEANYTTVVNDAFIFTQDLELLQLILRNIKSKSTFDQTATLQSVSGSMADESSVLFIARSDGYQSLMEEEFLSEFLGDLKASDLKDYTMAGQLIADTGFHHANLVIQKITAPAKENTTSQAFTVRLDAPIATDPQFVLNHRTRRKEIVVQDESNFLYLISGEGKVIWKKQLEGRIQGKIEQVDIYKNGRLQLAFTTSNQFLILDRNGKEVAPFTKKFEGGNLNPLAVFDYEGNRNYRFVVTQGRKVFMYNSKGQIVSGFTFTEADSPIIRKPEHIRIRNRDYLVFMTEEQQLLLLSRVGKERIKVTESIEFSDNRVYLYKNNFITTDKKGNLITISEKGKLSRTRLNLAEDHGIDATIKTLAVMNDNILSIKGKEVSLELGVYTRPRIFYLYDKIYVSVTDLQSEQVYLFDSAAKSIPSFPVFGSSEIDLDDLNNDRKLELVVREGEDQLSVYRMN
;
A
#
# COMPACT_ATOMS: atom_id res chain seq x y z
N MET A 1 47.41 2.26 -51.15
CA MET A 1 46.22 2.79 -50.45
C MET A 1 45.08 1.78 -50.32
N LYS A 2 44.61 1.10 -51.39
CA LYS A 2 43.49 0.14 -51.26
C LYS A 2 43.76 -1.07 -50.34
N TYR A 3 44.96 -1.65 -50.38
CA TYR A 3 45.32 -2.80 -49.54
C TYR A 3 45.55 -2.44 -48.06
N SER A 4 46.03 -1.22 -47.78
CA SER A 4 46.25 -0.74 -46.41
C SER A 4 44.92 -0.44 -45.69
N ILE A 5 43.91 0.03 -46.42
CA ILE A 5 42.57 0.26 -45.87
C ILE A 5 41.88 -1.09 -45.61
N LEU A 6 42.03 -2.07 -46.51
CA LEU A 6 41.47 -3.41 -46.32
C LEU A 6 42.11 -4.13 -45.12
N ALA A 7 43.44 -4.00 -44.95
CA ALA A 7 44.13 -4.55 -43.79
C ALA A 7 43.69 -3.89 -42.47
N LEU A 8 43.43 -2.57 -42.47
CA LEU A 8 42.91 -1.86 -41.30
C LEU A 8 41.47 -2.30 -40.96
N LEU A 9 40.63 -2.51 -41.97
CA LEU A 9 39.24 -2.95 -41.80
C LEU A 9 39.15 -4.40 -41.30
N VAL A 10 40.02 -5.27 -41.81
CA VAL A 10 40.16 -6.64 -41.29
C VAL A 10 40.67 -6.61 -39.85
N PHE A 11 41.65 -5.76 -39.52
CA PHE A 11 42.18 -5.63 -38.15
C PHE A 11 41.12 -5.12 -37.14
N VAL A 12 40.23 -4.21 -37.55
CA VAL A 12 39.10 -3.76 -36.72
C VAL A 12 38.04 -4.86 -36.54
N LEU A 13 37.82 -5.71 -37.54
CA LEU A 13 36.88 -6.84 -37.46
C LEU A 13 37.38 -7.96 -36.53
N ILE A 14 38.69 -8.21 -36.44
CA ILE A 14 39.26 -9.19 -35.47
C ILE A 14 39.33 -8.64 -34.03
N LEU A 15 39.35 -7.31 -33.85
CA LEU A 15 39.23 -6.66 -32.53
C LEU A 15 37.77 -6.54 -32.06
N SER A 16 36.79 -6.85 -32.93
CA SER A 16 35.36 -6.88 -32.60
C SER A 16 34.88 -8.25 -32.10
N CYS A 17 35.78 -9.12 -31.63
CA CYS A 17 35.39 -10.20 -30.72
C CYS A 17 34.90 -9.57 -29.42
N GLN A 18 33.63 -9.18 -29.37
CA GLN A 18 32.90 -9.18 -28.12
C GLN A 18 33.06 -10.58 -27.56
N THR A 19 33.84 -10.72 -26.48
CA THR A 19 33.63 -11.83 -25.56
C THR A 19 32.14 -11.82 -25.28
N GLU A 20 31.41 -12.88 -25.67
CA GLU A 20 30.09 -13.12 -25.11
C GLU A 20 30.23 -12.92 -23.62
N LYS A 21 29.64 -11.83 -23.10
CA LYS A 21 29.49 -11.71 -21.66
C LYS A 21 28.68 -12.94 -21.30
N ALA A 22 29.29 -13.89 -20.60
CA ALA A 22 28.58 -14.99 -19.98
C ALA A 22 27.36 -14.37 -19.30
N SER A 23 26.16 -14.72 -19.80
CA SER A 23 24.91 -14.27 -19.22
C SER A 23 25.00 -14.54 -17.72
N SER A 24 24.98 -13.48 -16.90
CA SER A 24 24.95 -13.67 -15.45
C SER A 24 23.68 -14.46 -15.14
N ALA A 25 23.84 -15.63 -14.55
CA ALA A 25 22.71 -16.47 -14.15
C ALA A 25 21.72 -15.67 -13.30
N THR A 26 20.44 -15.95 -13.48
CA THR A 26 19.30 -15.40 -12.76
C THR A 26 18.59 -16.50 -12.01
N GLU A 27 17.80 -16.16 -11.00
CA GLU A 27 16.95 -17.09 -10.25
C GLU A 27 16.02 -17.88 -11.17
N LEU A 28 15.56 -17.27 -12.27
CA LEU A 28 14.71 -17.90 -13.27
C LEU A 28 15.41 -19.06 -14.01
N ASP A 29 16.73 -19.02 -14.15
CA ASP A 29 17.51 -20.08 -14.80
C ASP A 29 17.54 -21.38 -13.98
N PHE A 30 17.13 -21.31 -12.71
CA PHE A 30 16.99 -22.46 -11.81
C PHE A 30 15.53 -22.90 -11.62
N CYS A 31 14.56 -22.28 -12.31
CA CYS A 31 13.15 -22.66 -12.22
C CYS A 31 12.91 -23.98 -12.96
N PRO A 32 12.45 -25.07 -12.29
CA PRO A 32 12.22 -26.34 -12.95
C PRO A 32 11.01 -26.29 -13.90
N ASP A 33 11.11 -26.92 -15.07
CA ASP A 33 9.99 -27.06 -16.02
C ASP A 33 8.75 -27.73 -15.42
N SER A 34 8.96 -28.59 -14.43
CA SER A 34 7.89 -29.32 -13.74
C SER A 34 7.20 -28.49 -12.65
N ALA A 35 7.63 -27.25 -12.42
CA ALA A 35 6.92 -26.33 -11.56
C ALA A 35 5.53 -26.02 -12.14
N THR A 36 4.50 -26.16 -11.31
CA THR A 36 3.10 -25.85 -11.65
C THR A 36 2.73 -24.44 -11.18
N VAL A 37 3.37 -23.98 -10.11
CA VAL A 37 3.24 -22.62 -9.58
C VAL A 37 4.63 -22.05 -9.31
N VAL A 38 4.87 -20.80 -9.70
CA VAL A 38 6.09 -20.07 -9.40
C VAL A 38 5.71 -18.78 -8.69
N ILE A 39 6.31 -18.50 -7.54
CA ILE A 39 6.10 -17.26 -6.79
C ILE A 39 7.41 -16.47 -6.82
N LYS A 40 7.39 -15.32 -7.49
CA LYS A 40 8.45 -14.32 -7.40
C LYS A 40 8.20 -13.48 -6.16
N ILE A 41 9.10 -13.57 -5.20
CA ILE A 41 9.02 -12.85 -3.94
C ILE A 41 10.01 -11.69 -4.03
N ASN A 42 9.52 -10.46 -4.19
CA ASN A 42 10.37 -9.29 -4.34
C ASN A 42 11.10 -8.95 -3.02
N HIS A 43 10.40 -9.14 -1.89
CA HIS A 43 10.90 -8.86 -0.54
C HIS A 43 10.46 -9.94 0.45
N LEU A 44 11.32 -10.93 0.72
CA LEU A 44 10.95 -12.10 1.53
C LEU A 44 10.51 -11.74 2.95
N SER A 45 11.20 -10.82 3.62
CA SER A 45 10.82 -10.38 4.97
C SER A 45 9.47 -9.67 4.99
N ASN A 46 9.18 -8.81 4.01
CA ASN A 46 7.89 -8.12 3.90
C ASN A 46 6.78 -9.13 3.62
N PHE A 47 7.00 -10.05 2.68
CA PHE A 47 6.08 -11.13 2.36
C PHE A 47 5.72 -11.97 3.60
N LYS A 48 6.72 -12.41 4.37
CA LYS A 48 6.49 -13.13 5.63
C LYS A 48 5.71 -12.31 6.65
N SER A 49 6.09 -11.04 6.83
CA SER A 49 5.41 -10.13 7.77
C SER A 49 3.94 -9.95 7.40
N GLN A 50 3.64 -9.69 6.13
CA GLN A 50 2.28 -9.48 5.67
C GLN A 50 1.44 -10.75 5.73
N LEU A 51 2.00 -11.92 5.41
CA LEU A 51 1.30 -13.20 5.59
C LEU A 51 0.95 -13.43 7.07
N LYS A 52 1.91 -13.18 7.98
CA LYS A 52 1.72 -13.37 9.42
C LYS A 52 0.71 -12.39 10.04
N ASN A 53 0.65 -11.16 9.54
CA ASN A 53 -0.15 -10.08 10.12
C ASN A 53 -1.53 -9.90 9.46
N ASN A 54 -1.87 -10.74 8.47
CA ASN A 54 -3.17 -10.69 7.80
C ASN A 54 -4.21 -11.50 8.61
N LYS A 55 -5.21 -10.80 9.15
CA LYS A 55 -6.32 -11.37 9.92
C LYS A 55 -7.27 -12.21 9.07
N LEU A 56 -7.42 -11.88 7.78
CA LEU A 56 -8.19 -12.70 6.84
C LEU A 56 -7.53 -14.06 6.65
N LEU A 57 -6.20 -14.12 6.46
CA LEU A 57 -5.46 -15.38 6.35
C LEU A 57 -5.53 -16.18 7.66
N GLU A 58 -5.46 -15.51 8.81
CA GLU A 58 -5.68 -16.13 10.12
C GLU A 58 -7.07 -16.78 10.22
N ARG A 59 -8.13 -16.08 9.78
CA ARG A 59 -9.51 -16.60 9.74
C ARG A 59 -9.68 -17.77 8.78
N LEU A 60 -9.00 -17.71 7.62
CA LEU A 60 -8.92 -18.79 6.64
C LEU A 60 -7.98 -19.93 7.09
N GLY A 61 -7.39 -19.83 8.28
CA GLY A 61 -6.37 -20.73 8.79
C GLY A 61 -6.76 -22.21 8.86
N ASN A 62 -8.07 -22.47 8.99
CA ASN A 62 -8.65 -23.80 9.07
C ASN A 62 -9.01 -24.41 7.71
N THR A 63 -8.85 -23.67 6.62
CA THR A 63 -9.14 -24.19 5.27
C THR A 63 -8.05 -25.18 4.83
N GLY A 64 -8.43 -26.22 4.08
CA GLY A 64 -7.47 -27.21 3.57
C GLY A 64 -6.30 -26.58 2.81
N ILE A 65 -6.58 -25.55 1.99
CA ILE A 65 -5.57 -24.83 1.21
C ILE A 65 -4.57 -24.05 2.09
N HIS A 66 -5.01 -23.46 3.21
CA HIS A 66 -4.10 -22.78 4.12
C HIS A 66 -3.12 -23.77 4.77
N SER A 67 -3.60 -24.94 5.17
CA SER A 67 -2.75 -25.96 5.80
C SER A 67 -1.58 -26.38 4.89
N GLU A 68 -1.86 -26.72 3.62
CA GLU A 68 -0.82 -27.05 2.65
C GLU A 68 0.15 -25.89 2.44
N ILE A 69 -0.37 -24.68 2.20
CA ILE A 69 0.44 -23.49 1.91
C ILE A 69 1.34 -23.11 3.11
N SER A 70 0.83 -23.23 4.34
CA SER A 70 1.54 -22.89 5.56
C SER A 70 2.78 -23.76 5.81
N GLU A 71 2.73 -25.05 5.43
CA GLU A 71 3.86 -25.96 5.57
C GLU A 71 5.04 -25.56 4.68
N TYR A 72 4.77 -25.11 3.44
CA TYR A 72 5.80 -24.64 2.52
C TYR A 72 6.40 -23.30 2.99
N PHE A 73 5.58 -22.39 3.48
CA PHE A 73 6.05 -21.09 3.97
C PHE A 73 6.83 -21.17 5.29
N ALA A 74 6.56 -22.18 6.13
CA ALA A 74 7.31 -22.37 7.36
C ALA A 74 8.81 -22.67 7.15
N LEU A 75 9.23 -23.07 5.93
CA LEU A 75 10.64 -23.20 5.57
C LEU A 75 11.25 -21.89 5.07
N LEU A 76 10.43 -20.95 4.57
CA LEU A 76 10.86 -19.58 4.31
C LEU A 76 11.17 -18.81 5.60
N ASP A 77 10.60 -19.22 6.73
CA ASP A 77 10.93 -18.65 8.05
C ASP A 77 12.38 -18.91 8.45
N LEU A 78 13.01 -19.97 7.92
CA LEU A 78 14.43 -20.28 8.16
C LEU A 78 15.38 -19.39 7.36
N LEU A 79 14.85 -18.61 6.41
CA LEU A 79 15.63 -17.80 5.50
C LEU A 79 15.60 -16.32 5.90
N GLN A 80 16.79 -15.73 6.07
CA GLN A 80 16.98 -14.31 6.33
C GLN A 80 17.55 -13.66 5.07
N THR A 81 16.68 -13.09 4.23
CA THR A 81 17.11 -12.33 3.04
C THR A 81 16.14 -11.22 2.65
N GLU A 82 16.69 -10.13 2.10
CA GLU A 82 15.94 -9.07 1.41
C GLU A 82 16.11 -9.12 -0.11
N GLU A 83 16.94 -10.04 -0.60
CA GLU A 83 17.10 -10.28 -2.02
C GLU A 83 15.83 -10.92 -2.58
N GLN A 84 15.60 -10.69 -3.87
CA GLN A 84 14.51 -11.34 -4.59
C GLN A 84 14.66 -12.87 -4.49
N GLY A 85 13.53 -13.55 -4.29
CA GLY A 85 13.43 -14.99 -4.25
C GLY A 85 12.49 -15.52 -5.33
N LEU A 86 12.74 -16.74 -5.78
CA LEU A 86 11.84 -17.52 -6.62
C LEU A 86 11.47 -18.80 -5.88
N LEU A 87 10.19 -18.98 -5.56
CA LEU A 87 9.64 -20.21 -4.99
C LEU A 87 8.91 -20.98 -6.09
N ALA A 88 9.45 -22.11 -6.53
CA ALA A 88 8.83 -23.00 -7.50
C ALA A 88 8.19 -24.20 -6.77
N LEU A 89 6.90 -24.42 -7.00
CA LEU A 89 6.12 -25.52 -6.44
C LEU A 89 5.81 -26.56 -7.52
N GLN A 90 5.96 -27.83 -7.20
CA GLN A 90 5.62 -28.97 -8.05
C GLN A 90 4.68 -29.90 -7.29
N LYS A 91 3.46 -30.10 -7.77
CA LYS A 91 2.58 -31.18 -7.29
C LYS A 91 3.06 -32.53 -7.83
N ARG A 92 3.09 -33.56 -6.98
CA ARG A 92 3.43 -34.94 -7.34
C ARG A 92 2.18 -35.80 -7.47
N SER A 93 2.32 -36.96 -8.10
CA SER A 93 1.24 -37.94 -8.29
C SER A 93 0.72 -38.57 -6.99
N ASP A 94 1.50 -38.50 -5.91
CA ASP A 94 1.13 -38.94 -4.56
C ASP A 94 0.48 -37.83 -3.72
N SER A 95 0.04 -36.74 -4.39
CA SER A 95 -0.56 -35.54 -3.81
C SER A 95 0.35 -34.71 -2.91
N THR A 96 1.63 -35.08 -2.75
CA THR A 96 2.62 -34.25 -2.04
C THR A 96 3.13 -33.14 -2.96
N THR A 97 3.52 -31.98 -2.40
CA THR A 97 4.11 -30.89 -3.18
C THR A 97 5.56 -30.73 -2.83
N ASN A 98 6.41 -30.73 -3.86
CA ASN A 98 7.80 -30.32 -3.75
C ASN A 98 7.91 -28.81 -3.87
N PHE A 99 8.82 -28.20 -3.12
CA PHE A 99 9.19 -26.80 -3.30
C PHE A 99 10.68 -26.66 -3.61
N LEU A 100 11.03 -25.60 -4.32
CA LEU A 100 12.38 -25.12 -4.53
C LEU A 100 12.36 -23.61 -4.35
N PHE A 101 13.14 -23.11 -3.39
CA PHE A 101 13.39 -21.70 -3.21
C PHE A 101 14.78 -21.34 -3.72
N VAL A 102 14.86 -20.33 -4.58
CA VAL A 102 16.10 -19.83 -5.19
C VAL A 102 16.26 -18.36 -4.83
N THR A 103 17.40 -17.98 -4.26
CA THR A 103 17.71 -16.59 -3.95
C THR A 103 19.22 -16.37 -4.00
N ARG A 104 19.66 -15.11 -4.10
CA ARG A 104 21.08 -14.77 -4.11
C ARG A 104 21.72 -15.16 -2.77
N GLU A 105 22.90 -15.77 -2.85
CA GLU A 105 23.65 -16.20 -1.66
C GLU A 105 24.15 -14.98 -0.86
N GLN A 106 24.08 -15.10 0.46
CA GLN A 106 24.66 -14.15 1.41
C GLN A 106 25.01 -14.85 2.73
N GLU A 107 25.94 -14.27 3.48
CA GLU A 107 26.36 -14.76 4.78
C GLU A 107 25.19 -14.77 5.78
N GLY A 108 25.00 -15.88 6.49
CA GLY A 108 23.95 -16.02 7.51
C GLY A 108 22.51 -16.18 6.97
N ILE A 109 22.34 -16.46 5.67
CA ILE A 109 21.02 -16.59 5.04
C ILE A 109 20.14 -17.69 5.65
N LEU A 110 20.71 -18.80 6.11
CA LEU A 110 20.00 -19.88 6.80
C LEU A 110 20.20 -19.73 8.31
N ASP A 111 19.16 -19.31 9.02
CA ASP A 111 19.19 -19.14 10.47
C ASP A 111 18.76 -20.44 11.17
N LEU A 112 19.76 -21.15 11.67
CA LEU A 112 19.59 -22.42 12.37
C LEU A 112 20.13 -22.37 13.81
N GLU A 113 20.66 -21.24 14.29
CA GLU A 113 21.47 -21.18 15.51
C GLU A 113 20.64 -21.50 16.77
N ASP A 114 19.42 -20.99 16.86
CA ASP A 114 18.54 -21.09 18.05
C ASP A 114 17.54 -22.27 18.04
N ARG A 115 17.68 -23.22 17.11
CA ARG A 115 16.72 -24.34 16.97
C ARG A 115 17.22 -25.65 17.60
N GLU A 116 16.38 -26.27 18.43
CA GLU A 116 16.60 -27.60 19.01
C GLU A 116 16.43 -28.72 17.95
N ASN A 117 16.96 -29.93 18.20
CA ASN A 117 16.80 -31.13 17.33
C ASN A 117 17.22 -30.96 15.85
N LYS A 118 18.36 -30.30 15.60
CA LYS A 118 18.94 -30.19 14.25
C LYS A 118 20.03 -31.24 13.97
N SER A 119 20.00 -31.85 12.79
CA SER A 119 21.15 -32.55 12.23
C SER A 119 21.42 -32.08 10.80
N MET A 120 22.70 -32.04 10.44
CA MET A 120 23.18 -31.62 9.12
C MET A 120 24.17 -32.66 8.62
N GLU A 121 23.95 -33.18 7.41
CA GLU A 121 24.86 -34.10 6.75
C GLU A 121 25.07 -33.68 5.29
N SER A 122 26.31 -33.80 4.82
CA SER A 122 26.62 -33.62 3.40
C SER A 122 26.37 -34.94 2.67
N ILE A 123 25.50 -34.91 1.66
CA ILE A 123 25.21 -36.04 0.80
C ILE A 123 25.69 -35.77 -0.62
N THR A 124 26.03 -36.83 -1.35
CA THR A 124 26.40 -36.75 -2.76
C THR A 124 25.44 -37.61 -3.57
N ILE A 125 24.82 -37.02 -4.58
CA ILE A 125 23.92 -37.70 -5.52
C ILE A 125 24.43 -37.39 -6.93
N ASP A 126 24.76 -38.42 -7.72
CA ASP A 126 25.26 -38.30 -9.09
C ASP A 126 26.42 -37.31 -9.27
N GLY A 127 27.31 -37.21 -8.28
CA GLY A 127 28.47 -36.31 -8.28
C GLY A 127 28.16 -34.87 -7.84
N LEU A 128 26.92 -34.53 -7.49
CA LEU A 128 26.52 -33.25 -6.92
C LEU A 128 26.45 -33.34 -5.40
N SER A 129 27.12 -32.41 -4.71
CA SER A 129 27.07 -32.29 -3.25
C SER A 129 25.89 -31.42 -2.81
N PHE A 130 25.10 -31.94 -1.88
CA PHE A 130 23.99 -31.25 -1.22
C PHE A 130 24.19 -31.27 0.30
N GLN A 131 23.67 -30.26 0.98
CA GLN A 131 23.48 -30.30 2.43
C GLN A 131 22.07 -30.79 2.71
N LYS A 132 21.94 -31.84 3.52
CA LYS A 132 20.65 -32.31 4.03
C LYS A 132 20.49 -31.84 5.46
N TYR A 133 19.34 -31.23 5.74
CA TYR A 133 18.97 -30.73 7.05
C TYR A 133 17.79 -31.54 7.55
N GLN A 134 17.85 -31.96 8.81
CA GLN A 134 16.72 -32.47 9.55
C GLN A 134 16.46 -31.56 10.74
N LEU A 135 15.29 -30.94 10.78
CA LEU A 135 14.85 -30.01 11.81
C LEU A 135 13.49 -30.49 12.35
N ASP A 136 13.45 -30.96 13.60
CA ASP A 136 12.30 -31.66 14.16
C ASP A 136 11.84 -32.84 13.28
N LYS A 137 10.66 -32.74 12.66
CA LYS A 137 10.10 -33.73 11.71
C LYS A 137 10.33 -33.36 10.24
N ARG A 138 10.98 -32.23 9.95
CA ARG A 138 11.13 -31.68 8.60
C ARG A 138 12.49 -32.05 8.03
N ILE A 139 12.52 -32.45 6.76
CA ILE A 139 13.73 -32.72 5.99
C ILE A 139 13.76 -31.79 4.79
N PHE A 140 14.89 -31.13 4.55
CA PHE A 140 15.10 -30.30 3.37
C PHE A 140 16.57 -30.33 2.95
N PHE A 141 16.83 -29.86 1.73
CA PHE A 141 18.14 -29.92 1.08
C PHE A 141 18.56 -28.55 0.60
N SER A 142 19.85 -28.25 0.60
CA SER A 142 20.39 -27.02 0.00
C SER A 142 21.66 -27.25 -0.82
N THR A 143 21.92 -26.32 -1.73
CA THR A 143 23.18 -26.22 -2.47
C THR A 143 23.46 -24.80 -2.93
N LEU A 144 24.72 -24.51 -3.21
CA LEU A 144 25.19 -23.23 -3.76
C LEU A 144 25.66 -23.41 -5.19
N ARG A 145 25.07 -22.68 -6.15
CA ARG A 145 25.50 -22.70 -7.55
C ARG A 145 25.40 -21.31 -8.16
N SER A 146 26.46 -20.89 -8.85
CA SER A 146 26.54 -19.60 -9.58
C SER A 146 26.11 -18.37 -8.77
N GLY A 147 26.41 -18.34 -7.46
CA GLY A 147 26.06 -17.22 -6.56
C GLY A 147 24.63 -17.25 -6.03
N TYR A 148 23.89 -18.34 -6.24
CA TYR A 148 22.54 -18.56 -5.71
C TYR A 148 22.52 -19.70 -4.69
N LEU A 149 21.75 -19.51 -3.63
CA LEU A 149 21.32 -20.55 -2.72
C LEU A 149 20.02 -21.17 -3.24
N LEU A 150 20.02 -22.49 -3.38
CA LEU A 150 18.85 -23.29 -3.70
C LEU A 150 18.49 -24.11 -2.47
N VAL A 151 17.23 -24.05 -2.04
CA VAL A 151 16.69 -24.81 -0.89
C VAL A 151 15.44 -25.56 -1.35
N SER A 152 15.34 -26.86 -1.08
CA SER A 152 14.22 -27.68 -1.57
C SER A 152 13.77 -28.73 -0.58
N SER A 153 12.50 -29.15 -0.65
CA SER A 153 11.99 -30.32 0.08
C SER A 153 12.56 -31.65 -0.44
N SER A 154 13.07 -31.70 -1.67
CA SER A 154 13.49 -32.94 -2.34
C SER A 154 14.84 -32.76 -3.03
N ALA A 155 15.76 -33.69 -2.77
CA ALA A 155 17.04 -33.72 -3.45
C ALA A 155 16.88 -33.96 -4.96
N GLU A 156 15.89 -34.75 -5.38
CA GLU A 156 15.57 -34.98 -6.79
C GLU A 156 15.05 -33.72 -7.48
N TYR A 157 14.18 -32.96 -6.82
CA TYR A 157 13.64 -31.72 -7.38
C TYR A 157 14.72 -30.65 -7.50
N LEU A 158 15.56 -30.51 -6.48
CA LEU A 158 16.75 -29.64 -6.52
C LEU A 158 17.74 -30.06 -7.61
N ARG A 159 17.97 -31.37 -7.82
CA ARG A 159 18.80 -31.88 -8.92
C ARG A 159 18.20 -31.50 -10.28
N SER A 160 16.89 -31.63 -10.44
CA SER A 160 16.20 -31.30 -11.69
C SER A 160 16.39 -29.83 -12.10
N ALA A 161 16.42 -28.91 -11.13
CA ALA A 161 16.72 -27.50 -11.35
C ALA A 161 18.15 -27.30 -11.89
N LEU A 162 19.12 -27.99 -11.30
CA LEU A 162 20.52 -27.90 -11.70
C LEU A 162 20.79 -28.52 -13.08
N ASP A 163 20.11 -29.62 -13.40
CA ASP A 163 20.25 -30.30 -14.68
C ASP A 163 19.70 -29.47 -15.86
N GLN A 164 18.72 -28.59 -15.60
CA GLN A 164 18.11 -27.74 -16.61
C GLN A 164 18.88 -26.43 -16.84
N MET A 165 19.68 -26.01 -15.87
CA MET A 165 20.48 -24.79 -15.93
C MET A 165 21.35 -24.76 -17.21
N GLY A 166 21.09 -23.79 -18.09
CA GLY A 166 21.85 -23.57 -19.33
C GLY A 166 21.62 -24.60 -20.45
N ARG A 167 20.71 -25.58 -20.27
CA ARG A 167 20.38 -26.58 -21.30
C ARG A 167 19.08 -26.30 -22.05
N LYS A 168 18.16 -25.50 -21.49
CA LYS A 168 16.84 -25.26 -22.08
C LYS A 168 16.36 -23.82 -21.87
N GLU A 169 15.70 -23.26 -22.87
CA GLU A 169 15.14 -21.91 -22.81
C GLU A 169 13.78 -21.92 -22.08
N THR A 170 13.61 -21.03 -21.10
CA THR A 170 12.34 -20.81 -20.39
C THR A 170 11.24 -20.40 -21.37
N ASP A 171 10.01 -20.87 -21.15
CA ASP A 171 8.83 -20.50 -21.94
C ASP A 171 8.78 -18.96 -22.14
N PRO A 172 8.77 -18.46 -23.40
CA PRO A 172 8.78 -17.03 -23.68
C PRO A 172 7.61 -16.25 -23.08
N ALA A 173 6.41 -16.86 -23.01
CA ALA A 173 5.23 -16.23 -22.42
C ALA A 173 5.41 -16.07 -20.91
N PHE A 174 5.85 -17.14 -20.24
CA PHE A 174 6.18 -17.08 -18.81
C PHE A 174 7.28 -16.07 -18.52
N LYS A 175 8.37 -16.10 -19.30
CA LYS A 175 9.49 -15.14 -19.17
C LYS A 175 9.05 -13.70 -19.39
N GLY A 176 8.10 -13.47 -20.30
CA GLY A 176 7.46 -12.18 -20.53
C GLY A 176 6.69 -11.70 -19.30
N LEU A 177 5.80 -12.55 -18.77
CA LEU A 177 5.01 -12.26 -17.56
C LEU A 177 5.91 -12.03 -16.33
N TYR A 178 6.94 -12.86 -16.14
CA TYR A 178 7.90 -12.73 -15.03
C TYR A 178 8.67 -11.40 -15.04
N ARG A 179 8.91 -10.84 -16.23
CA ARG A 179 9.55 -9.54 -16.42
C ARG A 179 8.57 -8.38 -16.27
N ALA A 180 7.31 -8.58 -16.64
CA ALA A 180 6.26 -7.57 -16.57
C ALA A 180 5.64 -7.41 -15.18
N SER A 181 5.73 -8.44 -14.33
CA SER A 181 5.22 -8.43 -12.95
C SER A 181 5.75 -7.26 -12.12
N ASP A 182 4.91 -6.68 -11.28
CA ASP A 182 5.26 -5.52 -10.47
C ASP A 182 6.42 -5.82 -9.48
N THR A 183 7.40 -4.94 -9.43
CA THR A 183 8.56 -5.05 -8.53
C THR A 183 8.34 -4.36 -7.17
N VAL A 184 7.29 -3.54 -7.06
CA VAL A 184 6.86 -2.84 -5.84
C VAL A 184 5.95 -3.73 -4.99
N LYS A 185 5.14 -4.58 -5.64
CA LYS A 185 4.25 -5.54 -4.95
C LYS A 185 5.07 -6.59 -4.22
N VAL A 186 4.43 -7.22 -3.24
CA VAL A 186 5.15 -8.04 -2.25
C VAL A 186 5.60 -9.38 -2.84
N ALA A 187 4.74 -9.96 -3.68
CA ALA A 187 5.06 -11.13 -4.49
C ALA A 187 4.15 -11.18 -5.72
N SER A 188 4.58 -11.94 -6.72
CA SER A 188 3.83 -12.24 -7.94
C SER A 188 3.74 -13.75 -8.11
N VAL A 189 2.55 -14.28 -8.36
CA VAL A 189 2.28 -15.70 -8.57
C VAL A 189 2.07 -15.97 -10.04
N PHE A 190 2.80 -16.93 -10.57
CA PHE A 190 2.68 -17.43 -11.93
C PHE A 190 2.17 -18.85 -11.89
N ILE A 191 1.11 -19.12 -12.64
CA ILE A 191 0.43 -20.43 -12.64
C ILE A 191 0.50 -20.98 -14.06
N LYS A 192 0.96 -22.22 -14.16
CA LYS A 192 1.15 -22.90 -15.43
C LYS A 192 -0.20 -23.40 -15.98
N PRO A 193 -0.43 -23.34 -17.31
CA PRO A 193 -1.66 -23.84 -17.91
C PRO A 193 -1.88 -25.34 -17.69
N GLN A 194 -3.15 -25.76 -17.74
CA GLN A 194 -3.65 -27.15 -17.78
C GLN A 194 -3.32 -28.05 -16.57
N ASN A 195 -2.27 -27.74 -15.80
CA ASN A 195 -1.89 -28.48 -14.59
C ASN A 195 -1.42 -27.53 -13.47
N PRO A 196 -2.30 -26.68 -12.92
CA PRO A 196 -1.93 -25.71 -11.90
C PRO A 196 -1.86 -26.33 -10.48
N GLY A 197 -2.14 -27.64 -10.35
CA GLY A 197 -1.96 -28.42 -9.13
C GLY A 197 -2.80 -27.92 -7.96
N ILE A 198 -2.12 -27.35 -6.95
CA ILE A 198 -2.71 -26.93 -5.66
C ILE A 198 -3.91 -25.99 -5.79
N PHE A 199 -3.95 -25.14 -6.82
CA PHE A 199 -5.07 -24.21 -7.02
C PHE A 199 -6.29 -24.85 -7.69
N THR A 200 -6.12 -25.87 -8.54
CA THR A 200 -7.28 -26.51 -9.18
C THR A 200 -7.92 -27.59 -8.35
N GLU A 201 -7.12 -28.44 -7.70
CA GLU A 201 -7.65 -29.60 -6.97
C GLU A 201 -8.35 -29.21 -5.68
N ASN A 202 -7.97 -28.08 -5.07
CA ASN A 202 -8.49 -27.66 -3.77
C ASN A 202 -9.57 -26.57 -3.85
N LEU A 203 -9.71 -25.89 -5.00
CA LEU A 203 -10.66 -24.78 -5.15
C LEU A 203 -11.82 -25.12 -6.08
N PHE A 204 -11.54 -25.68 -7.27
CA PHE A 204 -12.50 -25.74 -8.35
C PHE A 204 -13.05 -27.15 -8.58
N LYS A 205 -14.31 -27.23 -9.00
CA LYS A 205 -14.88 -28.49 -9.51
C LYS A 205 -14.19 -28.92 -10.81
N GLU A 206 -14.26 -30.21 -11.14
CA GLU A 206 -13.65 -30.72 -12.38
C GLU A 206 -14.19 -30.04 -13.64
N ASN A 207 -15.49 -29.74 -13.66
CA ASN A 207 -16.21 -29.11 -14.76
C ASN A 207 -16.37 -27.58 -14.63
N SER A 208 -15.58 -26.94 -13.76
CA SER A 208 -15.61 -25.48 -13.56
C SER A 208 -15.20 -24.73 -14.84
N SER A 209 -16.06 -23.84 -15.31
CA SER A 209 -15.78 -23.00 -16.48
C SER A 209 -14.72 -21.94 -16.16
N LEU A 210 -14.77 -21.39 -14.94
CA LEU A 210 -13.83 -20.41 -14.43
C LEU A 210 -12.42 -20.99 -14.30
N LYS A 211 -12.29 -22.26 -13.92
CA LYS A 211 -11.02 -23.00 -13.94
C LYS A 211 -10.42 -23.07 -15.34
N GLU A 212 -11.23 -23.43 -16.33
CA GLU A 212 -10.78 -23.51 -17.72
C GLU A 212 -10.36 -22.13 -18.24
N ASP A 213 -11.09 -21.06 -17.88
CA ASP A 213 -10.73 -19.69 -18.22
C ASP A 213 -9.39 -19.27 -17.63
N LEU A 214 -9.29 -19.30 -16.30
CA LEU A 214 -8.14 -18.77 -15.55
C LEU A 214 -6.84 -19.51 -15.87
N PHE A 215 -6.91 -20.80 -16.22
CA PHE A 215 -5.75 -21.68 -16.41
C PHE A 215 -5.64 -22.29 -17.82
N SER A 216 -6.31 -21.70 -18.82
CA SER A 216 -6.14 -22.07 -20.23
C SER A 216 -4.74 -21.73 -20.76
N GLY A 217 -4.18 -20.60 -20.32
CA GLY A 217 -2.79 -20.18 -20.56
C GLY A 217 -2.05 -19.90 -19.26
N TRP A 218 -0.97 -19.11 -19.36
CA TRP A 218 -0.21 -18.70 -18.18
C TRP A 218 -0.95 -17.59 -17.44
N THR A 219 -1.15 -17.79 -16.14
CA THR A 219 -1.70 -16.77 -15.23
C THR A 219 -0.56 -16.08 -14.50
N SER A 220 -0.63 -14.76 -14.34
CA SER A 220 0.28 -13.93 -13.56
C SER A 220 -0.53 -13.02 -12.66
N LEU A 221 -0.44 -13.18 -11.35
CA LEU A 221 -1.19 -12.40 -10.37
C LEU A 221 -0.25 -11.77 -9.35
N ASP A 222 -0.26 -10.44 -9.28
CA ASP A 222 0.46 -9.69 -8.26
C ASP A 222 -0.35 -9.68 -6.96
N ILE A 223 0.31 -10.03 -5.84
CA ILE A 223 -0.30 -10.06 -4.52
C ILE A 223 -0.17 -8.70 -3.86
N THR A 224 -1.31 -8.12 -3.49
CA THR A 224 -1.41 -6.99 -2.58
C THR A 224 -2.03 -7.48 -1.27
N ASN A 225 -1.35 -7.26 -0.15
CA ASN A 225 -1.76 -7.82 1.13
C ASN A 225 -1.77 -6.71 2.21
N GLY A 226 -2.81 -6.70 3.04
CA GLY A 226 -2.98 -5.81 4.20
C GLY A 226 -3.58 -6.57 5.39
N GLN A 227 -3.81 -5.89 6.51
CA GLN A 227 -4.32 -6.56 7.72
C GLN A 227 -5.68 -7.24 7.50
N ASP A 228 -6.58 -6.56 6.78
CA ASP A 228 -7.96 -6.98 6.52
C ASP A 228 -8.26 -7.01 5.01
N TYR A 229 -7.23 -7.19 4.19
CA TYR A 229 -7.27 -7.07 2.74
C TYR A 229 -6.36 -8.10 2.07
N LEU A 230 -6.87 -8.81 1.07
CA LEU A 230 -6.11 -9.61 0.13
C LEU A 230 -6.58 -9.30 -1.29
N GLY A 231 -5.69 -8.79 -2.11
CA GLY A 231 -5.92 -8.48 -3.52
C GLY A 231 -4.98 -9.27 -4.42
N LEU A 232 -5.52 -9.80 -5.51
CA LEU A 232 -4.80 -10.40 -6.62
C LEU A 232 -5.15 -9.62 -7.89
N SER A 233 -4.16 -9.01 -8.51
CA SER A 233 -4.36 -8.26 -9.75
C SER A 233 -3.35 -8.72 -10.80
N GLY A 234 -3.77 -8.99 -12.02
CA GLY A 234 -2.82 -9.30 -13.07
C GLY A 234 -3.43 -9.78 -14.37
N LEU A 235 -2.67 -10.62 -15.07
CA LEU A 235 -2.89 -10.99 -16.45
C LEU A 235 -2.95 -12.50 -16.60
N PHE A 236 -3.78 -12.98 -17.50
CA PHE A 236 -3.69 -14.36 -17.97
C PHE A 236 -3.77 -14.40 -19.50
N THR A 237 -2.98 -15.29 -20.08
CA THR A 237 -3.03 -15.53 -21.52
C THR A 237 -4.08 -16.59 -21.82
N THR A 238 -4.73 -16.48 -22.97
CA THR A 238 -5.63 -17.50 -23.47
C THR A 238 -5.00 -18.23 -24.64
N THR A 239 -5.16 -19.55 -24.66
CA THR A 239 -5.02 -20.32 -25.89
C THR A 239 -6.34 -20.25 -26.66
N GLU A 240 -6.35 -20.44 -27.98
CA GLU A 240 -7.59 -20.52 -28.79
C GLU A 240 -8.42 -21.79 -28.49
N ASN A 241 -8.50 -22.19 -27.23
CA ASN A 241 -9.24 -23.36 -26.80
C ASN A 241 -10.73 -23.04 -26.77
N GLU A 242 -11.55 -23.97 -27.28
CA GLU A 242 -12.94 -23.71 -27.66
C GLU A 242 -13.90 -23.56 -26.47
N SER A 243 -13.48 -23.82 -25.21
CA SER A 243 -14.38 -23.99 -24.05
C SER A 243 -14.32 -22.92 -22.93
N ALA A 244 -13.52 -21.87 -23.07
CA ALA A 244 -13.37 -20.80 -22.07
C ALA A 244 -14.59 -19.85 -22.06
N SER A 245 -15.26 -19.62 -20.91
CA SER A 245 -16.41 -18.70 -20.77
C SER A 245 -16.09 -17.26 -21.20
N LEU A 246 -14.83 -16.83 -21.07
CA LEU A 246 -14.39 -15.52 -21.53
C LEU A 246 -14.40 -15.34 -23.05
N ASN A 247 -14.41 -16.45 -23.81
CA ASN A 247 -14.57 -16.36 -25.26
C ASN A 247 -15.93 -15.75 -25.65
N LEU A 248 -16.93 -15.76 -24.77
CA LEU A 248 -18.21 -15.05 -24.97
C LEU A 248 -18.00 -13.55 -25.20
N PHE A 249 -16.98 -12.97 -24.57
CA PHE A 249 -16.66 -11.55 -24.62
C PHE A 249 -15.56 -11.21 -25.63
N ARG A 250 -15.09 -12.18 -26.43
CA ARG A 250 -14.06 -11.93 -27.45
C ARG A 250 -14.56 -10.96 -28.51
N ASP A 251 -13.75 -9.94 -28.83
CA ASP A 251 -14.11 -8.86 -29.75
C ASP A 251 -15.37 -8.05 -29.33
N THR A 252 -15.78 -8.18 -28.06
CA THR A 252 -16.80 -7.32 -27.43
C THR A 252 -16.13 -6.21 -26.64
N LYS A 253 -16.89 -5.22 -26.14
CA LYS A 253 -16.34 -4.13 -25.33
C LYS A 253 -16.76 -4.27 -23.87
N PRO A 254 -15.83 -4.21 -22.90
CA PRO A 254 -16.20 -4.04 -21.50
C PRO A 254 -16.93 -2.71 -21.30
N LEU A 255 -17.82 -2.65 -20.32
CA LEU A 255 -18.57 -1.44 -19.98
C LEU A 255 -18.59 -1.23 -18.47
N SER A 256 -18.94 -0.01 -18.05
CA SER A 256 -19.23 0.27 -16.65
C SER A 256 -20.62 -0.26 -16.30
N SER A 257 -20.67 -1.14 -15.30
CA SER A 257 -21.90 -1.83 -14.94
C SER A 257 -22.89 -0.92 -14.23
N ILE A 258 -24.13 -0.88 -14.72
CA ILE A 258 -25.21 -0.16 -14.02
C ILE A 258 -26.00 -1.06 -13.07
N ILE A 259 -25.80 -2.38 -13.14
CA ILE A 259 -26.53 -3.38 -12.36
C ILE A 259 -26.53 -3.07 -10.86
N PRO A 260 -25.42 -2.63 -10.22
CA PRO A 260 -25.43 -2.25 -8.81
C PRO A 260 -26.49 -1.20 -8.43
N SER A 261 -26.85 -0.31 -9.35
CA SER A 261 -27.88 0.73 -9.14
C SER A 261 -29.32 0.24 -9.35
N LEU A 262 -29.49 -0.97 -9.90
CA LEU A 262 -30.78 -1.57 -10.22
C LEU A 262 -31.15 -2.73 -9.29
N VAL A 263 -30.28 -3.09 -8.35
CA VAL A 263 -30.50 -4.20 -7.40
C VAL A 263 -30.62 -3.69 -5.95
N PRO A 264 -31.35 -4.39 -5.06
CA PRO A 264 -31.51 -4.00 -3.67
C PRO A 264 -30.17 -3.95 -2.91
N GLY A 265 -30.02 -3.01 -1.98
CA GLY A 265 -28.86 -2.99 -1.07
C GLY A 265 -28.78 -4.20 -0.12
N SER A 266 -29.87 -4.94 0.01
CA SER A 266 -29.93 -6.22 0.74
C SER A 266 -29.56 -7.45 -0.10
N ALA A 267 -29.07 -7.26 -1.33
CA ALA A 267 -28.57 -8.35 -2.15
C ALA A 267 -27.43 -9.11 -1.44
N GLU A 268 -27.44 -10.43 -1.55
CA GLU A 268 -26.37 -11.30 -1.03
C GLU A 268 -25.15 -11.27 -1.97
N GLY A 269 -25.41 -11.10 -3.27
CA GLY A 269 -24.40 -10.76 -4.26
C GLY A 269 -24.98 -10.61 -5.67
N LEU A 270 -24.12 -10.22 -6.59
CA LEU A 270 -24.45 -9.98 -7.99
C LEU A 270 -23.34 -10.47 -8.92
N LEU A 271 -23.75 -10.85 -10.12
CA LEU A 271 -22.93 -11.03 -11.30
C LEU A 271 -23.39 -10.04 -12.36
N ALA A 272 -22.47 -9.40 -13.07
CA ALA A 272 -22.77 -8.58 -14.23
C ALA A 272 -21.85 -8.95 -15.38
N PHE A 273 -22.44 -9.10 -16.56
CA PHE A 273 -21.79 -9.50 -17.80
C PHE A 273 -22.03 -8.40 -18.83
N SER A 274 -20.98 -7.66 -19.17
CA SER A 274 -21.07 -6.53 -20.09
C SER A 274 -20.36 -6.89 -21.40
N PHE A 275 -21.05 -6.70 -22.52
CA PHE A 275 -20.55 -7.03 -23.85
C PHE A 275 -20.68 -5.86 -24.84
N GLY A 276 -21.63 -4.94 -24.64
CA GLY A 276 -21.84 -3.76 -25.49
C GLY A 276 -22.26 -4.03 -26.95
N ASP A 277 -22.02 -5.23 -27.48
CA ASP A 277 -22.49 -5.71 -28.77
C ASP A 277 -23.05 -7.13 -28.62
N TYR A 278 -24.37 -7.22 -28.45
CA TYR A 278 -25.06 -8.51 -28.34
C TYR A 278 -24.85 -9.39 -29.58
N VAL A 279 -24.75 -8.81 -30.77
CA VAL A 279 -24.61 -9.58 -32.01
C VAL A 279 -23.26 -10.27 -32.04
N GLN A 280 -22.21 -9.60 -31.57
CA GLN A 280 -20.89 -10.21 -31.43
C GLN A 280 -20.87 -11.27 -30.32
N PHE A 281 -21.46 -10.99 -29.16
CA PHE A 281 -21.66 -11.97 -28.09
C PHE A 281 -22.37 -13.24 -28.61
N ALA A 282 -23.45 -13.09 -29.38
CA ALA A 282 -24.19 -14.21 -29.94
C ALA A 282 -23.37 -15.04 -30.95
N LYS A 283 -22.56 -14.38 -31.80
CA LYS A 283 -21.61 -15.09 -32.68
C LYS A 283 -20.62 -15.93 -31.87
N ASN A 284 -20.14 -15.40 -30.73
CA ASN A 284 -19.23 -16.13 -29.85
C ASN A 284 -19.91 -17.34 -29.19
N GLN A 285 -21.17 -17.21 -28.73
CA GLN A 285 -21.96 -18.36 -28.25
C GLN A 285 -22.01 -19.48 -29.30
N SER A 286 -22.27 -19.13 -30.55
CA SER A 286 -22.33 -20.14 -31.63
C SER A 286 -20.97 -20.76 -31.93
N LYS A 287 -19.92 -19.94 -31.96
CA LYS A 287 -18.57 -20.38 -32.32
C LYS A 287 -17.94 -21.28 -31.26
N TYR A 288 -18.11 -20.95 -29.98
CA TYR A 288 -17.37 -21.59 -28.90
C TYR A 288 -18.24 -22.56 -28.07
N PHE A 289 -19.55 -22.32 -27.98
CA PHE A 289 -20.45 -23.14 -27.15
C PHE A 289 -21.42 -24.00 -27.95
N ASN A 290 -21.25 -24.08 -29.28
CA ASN A 290 -22.17 -24.77 -30.20
C ASN A 290 -23.64 -24.36 -30.02
N HIS A 291 -23.88 -23.15 -29.52
CA HIS A 291 -25.22 -22.65 -29.26
C HIS A 291 -25.90 -22.23 -30.55
N LYS A 292 -27.15 -22.65 -30.76
CA LYS A 292 -27.94 -22.22 -31.92
C LYS A 292 -28.57 -20.87 -31.62
N ILE A 293 -28.01 -19.81 -32.20
CA ILE A 293 -28.56 -18.46 -32.09
C ILE A 293 -29.96 -18.44 -32.72
N PRO A 294 -31.00 -17.95 -32.03
CA PRO A 294 -32.27 -17.63 -32.67
C PRO A 294 -32.03 -16.64 -33.82
N GLY A 295 -32.53 -16.92 -35.02
CA GLY A 295 -32.27 -16.09 -36.21
C GLY A 295 -32.92 -14.69 -36.20
N ASP A 296 -33.53 -14.29 -35.08
CA ASP A 296 -34.15 -12.98 -34.89
C ASP A 296 -33.18 -11.99 -34.22
N THR A 297 -33.56 -10.70 -34.23
CA THR A 297 -32.77 -9.63 -33.63
C THR A 297 -33.35 -9.17 -32.30
N LEU A 298 -34.07 -10.03 -31.55
CA LEU A 298 -34.87 -9.61 -30.40
C LEU A 298 -34.05 -8.84 -29.36
N PHE A 299 -32.91 -9.39 -28.95
CA PHE A 299 -32.06 -8.83 -27.90
C PHE A 299 -30.85 -8.04 -28.43
N ARG A 300 -30.85 -7.65 -29.71
CA ARG A 300 -29.71 -6.95 -30.35
C ARG A 300 -29.29 -5.65 -29.65
N THR A 301 -30.21 -5.04 -28.90
CA THR A 301 -30.03 -3.76 -28.22
C THR A 301 -29.52 -3.90 -26.79
N SER A 302 -29.30 -5.13 -26.33
CA SER A 302 -28.76 -5.42 -25.01
C SER A 302 -27.27 -5.08 -24.95
N GLU A 303 -26.82 -4.56 -23.82
CA GLU A 303 -25.41 -4.21 -23.59
C GLU A 303 -24.83 -4.95 -22.38
N GLU A 304 -25.70 -5.29 -21.42
CA GLU A 304 -25.31 -5.89 -20.16
C GLU A 304 -26.42 -6.79 -19.59
N VAL A 305 -26.01 -7.90 -18.97
CA VAL A 305 -26.87 -8.83 -18.24
C VAL A 305 -26.38 -8.94 -16.80
N GLY A 306 -27.25 -8.67 -15.83
CA GLY A 306 -27.01 -8.86 -14.40
C GLY A 306 -27.79 -10.03 -13.83
N ILE A 307 -27.18 -10.79 -12.93
CA ILE A 307 -27.84 -11.82 -12.12
C ILE A 307 -27.69 -11.43 -10.65
N LEU A 308 -28.81 -11.32 -9.96
CA LEU A 308 -28.90 -10.96 -8.54
C LEU A 308 -29.33 -12.18 -7.73
N TYR A 309 -28.75 -12.36 -6.53
CA TYR A 309 -29.15 -13.36 -5.56
C TYR A 309 -29.65 -12.70 -4.26
N HIS A 310 -30.81 -13.15 -3.77
CA HIS A 310 -31.39 -12.68 -2.51
C HIS A 310 -32.33 -13.72 -1.90
N GLY A 311 -32.05 -14.19 -0.68
CA GLY A 311 -32.91 -15.08 0.07
C GLY A 311 -33.17 -16.42 -0.62
N GLY A 312 -32.17 -16.96 -1.33
CA GLY A 312 -32.29 -18.17 -2.15
C GLY A 312 -33.08 -18.01 -3.46
N LYS A 313 -33.47 -16.78 -3.81
CA LYS A 313 -34.14 -16.44 -5.08
C LYS A 313 -33.17 -15.70 -6.00
N LYS A 314 -33.42 -15.76 -7.31
CA LYS A 314 -32.63 -15.02 -8.32
C LYS A 314 -33.48 -14.07 -9.17
N ALA A 315 -32.86 -12.99 -9.62
CA ALA A 315 -33.42 -12.06 -10.60
C ALA A 315 -32.43 -11.84 -11.74
N VAL A 316 -32.95 -11.62 -12.95
CA VAL A 316 -32.15 -11.25 -14.12
C VAL A 316 -32.46 -9.81 -14.50
N VAL A 317 -31.43 -8.99 -14.67
CA VAL A 317 -31.54 -7.62 -15.14
C VAL A 317 -30.91 -7.56 -16.53
N LEU A 318 -31.62 -7.02 -17.51
CA LEU A 318 -31.14 -6.84 -18.87
C LEU A 318 -31.11 -5.35 -19.19
N GLN A 319 -29.92 -4.77 -19.29
CA GLN A 319 -29.75 -3.38 -19.69
C GLN A 319 -29.70 -3.27 -21.22
N THR A 320 -30.44 -2.30 -21.76
CA THR A 320 -30.53 -2.07 -23.20
C THR A 320 -30.42 -0.59 -23.54
N TYR A 321 -29.99 -0.26 -24.76
CA TYR A 321 -30.05 1.13 -25.28
C TYR A 321 -31.35 1.42 -26.05
N ALA A 322 -32.22 0.42 -26.25
CA ALA A 322 -33.51 0.55 -26.91
C ALA A 322 -34.42 -0.64 -26.57
N SER A 323 -35.65 -0.33 -26.17
CA SER A 323 -36.56 -1.28 -25.51
C SER A 323 -37.78 -1.69 -26.34
N ASP A 324 -38.12 -0.99 -27.43
CA ASP A 324 -39.39 -1.18 -28.16
C ASP A 324 -39.65 -2.63 -28.62
N ALA A 325 -38.68 -3.26 -29.30
CA ALA A 325 -38.85 -4.60 -29.84
C ALA A 325 -38.97 -5.68 -28.74
N ILE A 326 -38.24 -5.50 -27.63
CA ILE A 326 -38.28 -6.41 -26.48
C ILE A 326 -39.62 -6.23 -25.77
N LEU A 327 -40.09 -4.99 -25.60
CA LEU A 327 -41.38 -4.70 -24.99
C LEU A 327 -42.54 -5.29 -25.80
N GLU A 328 -42.54 -5.14 -27.14
CA GLU A 328 -43.54 -5.74 -28.02
C GLU A 328 -43.57 -7.28 -27.90
N PHE A 329 -42.40 -7.92 -27.87
CA PHE A 329 -42.28 -9.35 -27.65
C PHE A 329 -42.87 -9.77 -26.29
N LEU A 330 -42.55 -9.03 -25.22
CA LEU A 330 -43.03 -9.32 -23.87
C LEU A 330 -44.55 -9.12 -23.74
N GLN A 331 -45.13 -8.11 -24.40
CA GLN A 331 -46.59 -7.93 -24.47
C GLN A 331 -47.28 -9.14 -25.12
N GLY A 332 -46.64 -9.76 -26.12
CA GLY A 332 -47.11 -11.01 -26.72
C GLY A 332 -47.06 -12.23 -25.79
N LEU A 333 -46.32 -12.15 -24.69
CA LEU A 333 -46.23 -13.19 -23.65
C LEU A 333 -47.05 -12.85 -22.39
N GLU A 334 -47.62 -11.65 -22.31
CA GLU A 334 -48.36 -11.17 -21.14
C GLU A 334 -49.63 -12.00 -20.88
N THR A 335 -49.82 -12.35 -19.62
CA THR A 335 -51.03 -13.02 -19.09
C THR A 335 -51.79 -12.14 -18.12
N GLY A 336 -51.13 -11.13 -17.56
CA GLY A 336 -51.71 -10.17 -16.64
C GLY A 336 -50.81 -8.97 -16.44
N LEU A 337 -51.44 -7.83 -16.19
CA LEU A 337 -50.80 -6.56 -15.90
C LEU A 337 -51.21 -6.12 -14.50
N SER A 338 -50.24 -5.74 -13.68
CA SER A 338 -50.46 -5.14 -12.36
C SER A 338 -49.56 -3.92 -12.19
N THR A 339 -49.86 -3.08 -11.20
CA THR A 339 -49.04 -1.89 -10.91
C THR A 339 -48.52 -1.93 -9.49
N TYR A 340 -47.27 -1.51 -9.30
CA TYR A 340 -46.65 -1.39 -7.99
C TYR A 340 -45.81 -0.11 -7.93
N GLN A 341 -46.16 0.78 -7.00
CA GLN A 341 -45.47 2.06 -6.80
C GLN A 341 -45.29 2.93 -8.07
N GLY A 342 -46.18 2.79 -9.05
CA GLY A 342 -46.15 3.54 -10.31
C GLY A 342 -45.37 2.85 -11.44
N SER A 343 -44.86 1.64 -11.22
CA SER A 343 -44.26 0.79 -12.24
C SER A 343 -45.22 -0.33 -12.64
N ASP A 344 -45.27 -0.62 -13.93
CA ASP A 344 -46.04 -1.74 -14.49
C ASP A 344 -45.28 -3.06 -14.28
N ILE A 345 -46.00 -4.08 -13.83
CA ILE A 345 -45.51 -5.45 -13.66
C ILE A 345 -46.32 -6.37 -14.57
N HIS A 346 -45.61 -7.01 -15.50
CA HIS A 346 -46.17 -7.93 -16.48
C HIS A 346 -45.92 -9.37 -16.03
N ALA A 347 -46.97 -10.19 -15.94
CA ALA A 347 -46.87 -11.63 -15.71
C ALA A 347 -46.81 -12.37 -17.06
N LEU A 348 -45.88 -13.32 -17.22
CA LEU A 348 -45.55 -13.93 -18.51
C LEU A 348 -45.96 -15.42 -18.59
N ARG A 349 -46.44 -15.88 -19.76
CA ARG A 349 -46.83 -17.30 -19.99
C ARG A 349 -45.68 -18.23 -20.36
N LYS A 350 -44.63 -17.69 -20.97
CA LYS A 350 -43.44 -18.43 -21.39
C LYS A 350 -42.27 -17.86 -20.61
N HIS A 351 -41.62 -18.70 -19.82
CA HIS A 351 -40.69 -18.27 -18.78
C HIS A 351 -39.23 -18.62 -19.08
N ASP A 352 -38.96 -19.53 -20.01
CA ASP A 352 -37.63 -20.08 -20.35
C ASP A 352 -36.90 -19.33 -21.49
N PHE A 353 -37.47 -18.22 -21.99
CA PHE A 353 -36.93 -17.59 -23.19
C PHE A 353 -35.53 -17.01 -23.00
N LEU A 354 -35.18 -16.49 -21.81
CA LEU A 354 -33.87 -15.87 -21.56
C LEU A 354 -32.71 -16.86 -21.72
N GLU A 355 -32.88 -18.11 -21.30
CA GLU A 355 -31.87 -19.15 -21.44
C GLU A 355 -31.52 -19.40 -22.92
N ASN A 356 -32.52 -19.35 -23.82
CA ASN A 356 -32.31 -19.53 -25.25
C ASN A 356 -31.42 -18.44 -25.88
N TYR A 357 -31.39 -17.24 -25.31
CA TYR A 357 -30.61 -16.11 -25.85
C TYR A 357 -29.30 -15.88 -25.09
N PHE A 358 -29.22 -16.23 -23.81
CA PHE A 358 -28.09 -15.87 -22.95
C PHE A 358 -27.32 -17.06 -22.36
N SER A 359 -27.64 -18.30 -22.74
CA SER A 359 -26.80 -19.47 -22.37
C SER A 359 -25.34 -19.30 -22.86
N PRO A 360 -24.31 -19.68 -22.08
CA PRO A 360 -24.38 -20.37 -20.79
C PRO A 360 -24.50 -19.44 -19.57
N ILE A 361 -24.63 -18.13 -19.73
CA ILE A 361 -24.67 -17.18 -18.60
C ILE A 361 -25.96 -17.29 -17.79
N ILE A 362 -27.10 -17.40 -18.47
CA ILE A 362 -28.40 -17.61 -17.81
C ILE A 362 -28.79 -19.07 -17.99
N THR A 363 -28.88 -19.80 -16.89
CA THR A 363 -29.33 -21.19 -16.79
C THR A 363 -30.42 -21.33 -15.72
N ASP A 364 -31.32 -22.30 -15.89
CA ASP A 364 -32.33 -22.70 -14.89
C ASP A 364 -33.16 -21.53 -14.34
N PHE A 365 -33.60 -20.61 -15.20
CA PHE A 365 -34.34 -19.39 -14.79
C PHE A 365 -35.70 -19.28 -15.46
N GLU A 366 -36.73 -19.03 -14.66
CA GLU A 366 -38.10 -18.81 -15.13
C GLU A 366 -38.50 -17.33 -14.99
N ALA A 367 -38.56 -16.61 -16.11
CA ALA A 367 -39.01 -15.23 -16.17
C ALA A 367 -40.54 -15.12 -16.03
N ASN A 368 -41.06 -15.30 -14.82
CA ASN A 368 -42.51 -15.26 -14.54
C ASN A 368 -43.07 -13.84 -14.49
N TYR A 369 -42.27 -12.88 -13.99
CA TYR A 369 -42.64 -11.47 -13.87
C TYR A 369 -41.55 -10.58 -14.43
N THR A 370 -41.95 -9.48 -15.08
CA THR A 370 -41.03 -8.45 -15.58
C THR A 370 -41.55 -7.05 -15.34
N THR A 371 -40.62 -6.10 -15.19
CA THR A 371 -40.88 -4.66 -15.20
C THR A 371 -39.77 -3.95 -15.97
N VAL A 372 -40.00 -2.69 -16.36
CA VAL A 372 -39.02 -1.86 -17.07
C VAL A 372 -38.68 -0.63 -16.23
N VAL A 373 -37.39 -0.39 -16.00
CA VAL A 373 -36.87 0.76 -15.26
C VAL A 373 -35.63 1.30 -15.97
N ASN A 374 -35.65 2.55 -16.42
CA ASN A 374 -34.51 3.23 -17.06
C ASN A 374 -33.86 2.41 -18.20
N ASP A 375 -34.68 1.89 -19.12
CA ASP A 375 -34.27 1.01 -20.24
C ASP A 375 -33.69 -0.36 -19.84
N ALA A 376 -33.79 -0.72 -18.56
CA ALA A 376 -33.50 -2.04 -18.04
C ALA A 376 -34.78 -2.88 -17.86
N PHE A 377 -34.76 -4.12 -18.32
CA PHE A 377 -35.79 -5.11 -18.02
C PHE A 377 -35.36 -5.93 -16.80
N ILE A 378 -36.21 -6.00 -15.78
CA ILE A 378 -35.95 -6.76 -14.56
C ILE A 378 -36.92 -7.94 -14.51
N PHE A 379 -36.38 -9.14 -14.64
CA PHE A 379 -37.11 -10.41 -14.62
C PHE A 379 -36.94 -11.13 -13.28
N THR A 380 -38.00 -11.77 -12.80
CA THR A 380 -38.01 -12.56 -11.57
C THR A 380 -38.92 -13.78 -11.67
N GLN A 381 -38.61 -14.81 -10.88
CA GLN A 381 -39.51 -15.96 -10.65
C GLN A 381 -40.65 -15.60 -9.69
N ASP A 382 -40.38 -14.70 -8.74
CA ASP A 382 -41.27 -14.33 -7.64
C ASP A 382 -41.66 -12.84 -7.70
N LEU A 383 -42.97 -12.57 -7.67
CA LEU A 383 -43.50 -11.21 -7.62
C LEU A 383 -42.97 -10.41 -6.41
N GLU A 384 -42.78 -11.07 -5.26
CA GLU A 384 -42.27 -10.43 -4.05
C GLU A 384 -40.85 -9.89 -4.22
N LEU A 385 -39.99 -10.62 -4.94
CA LEU A 385 -38.63 -10.17 -5.24
C LEU A 385 -38.65 -8.97 -6.18
N LEU A 386 -39.52 -8.98 -7.20
CA LEU A 386 -39.67 -7.84 -8.11
C LEU A 386 -40.11 -6.58 -7.38
N GLN A 387 -41.10 -6.70 -6.49
CA GLN A 387 -41.59 -5.60 -5.67
C GLN A 387 -40.52 -5.09 -4.70
N LEU A 388 -39.69 -5.97 -4.13
CA LEU A 388 -38.52 -5.59 -3.33
C LEU A 388 -37.52 -4.77 -4.15
N ILE A 389 -37.20 -5.20 -5.37
CA ILE A 389 -36.29 -4.49 -6.28
C ILE A 389 -36.82 -3.09 -6.58
N LEU A 390 -38.07 -2.98 -7.03
CA LEU A 390 -38.72 -1.69 -7.34
C LEU A 390 -38.75 -0.75 -6.13
N ARG A 391 -39.06 -1.27 -4.94
CA ARG A 391 -39.07 -0.47 -3.69
C ARG A 391 -37.69 0.09 -3.37
N ASN A 392 -36.63 -0.71 -3.54
CA ASN A 392 -35.27 -0.28 -3.22
C ASN A 392 -34.73 0.72 -4.25
N ILE A 393 -35.01 0.53 -5.54
CA ILE A 393 -34.68 1.53 -6.57
C ILE A 393 -35.36 2.86 -6.24
N LYS A 394 -36.68 2.85 -5.95
CA LYS A 394 -37.44 4.07 -5.66
C LYS A 394 -36.97 4.79 -4.39
N SER A 395 -36.55 4.05 -3.38
CA SER A 395 -36.02 4.59 -2.12
C SER A 395 -34.52 4.87 -2.14
N LYS A 396 -33.83 4.66 -3.29
CA LYS A 396 -32.38 4.77 -3.43
C LYS A 396 -31.61 3.92 -2.40
N SER A 397 -32.18 2.80 -1.99
CA SER A 397 -31.57 1.81 -1.10
C SER A 397 -31.01 0.65 -1.91
N THR A 398 -30.24 0.99 -2.96
CA THR A 398 -29.69 0.07 -3.97
C THR A 398 -28.28 -0.39 -3.60
N PHE A 399 -27.77 -1.42 -4.27
CA PHE A 399 -26.48 -2.05 -3.93
C PHE A 399 -25.29 -1.11 -4.11
N ASP A 400 -25.36 -0.19 -5.07
CA ASP A 400 -24.38 0.87 -5.30
C ASP A 400 -24.19 1.83 -4.10
N GLN A 401 -25.19 1.92 -3.23
CA GLN A 401 -25.13 2.75 -2.01
C GLN A 401 -24.55 2.01 -0.80
N THR A 402 -24.20 0.73 -0.94
CA THR A 402 -23.73 -0.09 0.18
C THR A 402 -22.24 0.11 0.45
N ALA A 403 -21.86 -0.01 1.74
CA ALA A 403 -20.45 -0.09 2.13
C ALA A 403 -19.74 -1.30 1.49
N THR A 404 -20.49 -2.35 1.15
CA THR A 404 -19.99 -3.53 0.42
C THR A 404 -19.36 -3.12 -0.90
N LEU A 405 -20.11 -2.46 -1.80
CA LEU A 405 -19.57 -2.00 -3.08
C LEU A 405 -18.45 -0.98 -2.88
N GLN A 406 -18.72 0.06 -2.06
CA GLN A 406 -17.79 1.16 -1.85
C GLN A 406 -16.43 0.70 -1.34
N SER A 407 -16.41 -0.34 -0.51
CA SER A 407 -15.16 -0.89 0.00
C SER A 407 -14.30 -1.46 -1.13
N VAL A 408 -14.88 -2.17 -2.11
CA VAL A 408 -14.13 -2.86 -3.17
C VAL A 408 -13.88 -1.99 -4.42
N SER A 409 -14.66 -0.92 -4.64
CA SER A 409 -14.56 -0.07 -5.82
C SER A 409 -13.14 0.44 -6.09
N GLY A 410 -12.41 0.86 -5.06
CA GLY A 410 -11.04 1.38 -5.22
C GLY A 410 -9.99 0.34 -5.64
N SER A 411 -10.34 -0.96 -5.62
CA SER A 411 -9.47 -2.05 -6.09
C SER A 411 -9.93 -2.62 -7.44
N MET A 412 -10.93 -2.02 -8.09
CA MET A 412 -11.53 -2.47 -9.34
C MET A 412 -11.37 -1.43 -10.44
N ALA A 413 -11.42 -1.87 -11.69
CA ALA A 413 -11.51 -0.97 -12.84
C ALA A 413 -12.95 -0.50 -13.04
N ASP A 414 -13.12 0.68 -13.66
CA ASP A 414 -14.44 1.25 -13.95
C ASP A 414 -15.24 0.42 -14.97
N GLU A 415 -14.56 -0.31 -15.86
CA GLU A 415 -15.15 -1.11 -16.94
C GLU A 415 -14.74 -2.59 -16.84
N SER A 416 -15.69 -3.50 -17.10
CA SER A 416 -15.42 -4.94 -17.13
C SER A 416 -16.29 -5.69 -18.12
N SER A 417 -15.82 -6.89 -18.47
CA SER A 417 -16.64 -7.88 -19.17
C SER A 417 -17.42 -8.75 -18.18
N VAL A 418 -16.80 -9.10 -17.06
CA VAL A 418 -17.45 -9.82 -15.96
C VAL A 418 -17.14 -9.09 -14.65
N LEU A 419 -18.17 -8.81 -13.86
CA LEU A 419 -18.08 -8.28 -12.51
C LEU A 419 -18.83 -9.20 -11.56
N PHE A 420 -18.18 -9.56 -10.46
CA PHE A 420 -18.73 -10.35 -9.38
C PHE A 420 -18.53 -9.60 -8.06
N ILE A 421 -19.59 -9.52 -7.26
CA ILE A 421 -19.52 -8.98 -5.90
C ILE A 421 -20.44 -9.79 -4.99
N ALA A 422 -19.91 -10.30 -3.90
CA ALA A 422 -20.67 -11.06 -2.92
C ALA A 422 -20.29 -10.72 -1.48
N ARG A 423 -21.30 -10.74 -0.62
CA ARG A 423 -21.15 -10.77 0.82
C ARG A 423 -20.88 -12.19 1.29
N SER A 424 -20.49 -12.33 2.56
CA SER A 424 -20.21 -13.62 3.20
C SER A 424 -21.38 -14.62 3.20
N ASP A 425 -22.61 -14.15 3.05
CA ASP A 425 -23.81 -14.99 2.96
C ASP A 425 -24.15 -15.36 1.51
N GLY A 426 -23.68 -14.57 0.53
CA GLY A 426 -23.97 -14.78 -0.89
C GLY A 426 -22.98 -15.62 -1.67
N TYR A 427 -21.74 -15.80 -1.19
CA TYR A 427 -20.74 -16.54 -1.97
C TYR A 427 -21.16 -18.00 -2.20
N GLN A 428 -21.88 -18.63 -1.27
CA GLN A 428 -22.28 -20.04 -1.45
C GLN A 428 -23.16 -20.18 -2.70
N SER A 429 -24.22 -19.36 -2.79
CA SER A 429 -25.13 -19.33 -3.93
C SER A 429 -24.46 -18.95 -5.25
N LEU A 430 -23.40 -18.15 -5.21
CA LEU A 430 -22.70 -17.64 -6.39
C LEU A 430 -21.54 -18.53 -6.86
N MET A 431 -20.90 -19.24 -5.93
CA MET A 431 -19.69 -20.02 -6.17
C MET A 431 -19.95 -21.52 -6.22
N GLU A 432 -21.18 -21.96 -5.91
CA GLU A 432 -21.55 -23.38 -5.87
C GLU A 432 -21.29 -24.12 -7.17
N GLU A 433 -21.46 -23.48 -8.33
CA GLU A 433 -21.24 -24.14 -9.64
C GLU A 433 -19.75 -24.27 -9.99
N GLU A 434 -18.91 -23.38 -9.49
CA GLU A 434 -17.50 -23.29 -9.88
C GLU A 434 -16.56 -23.95 -8.85
N PHE A 435 -16.89 -23.92 -7.56
CA PHE A 435 -15.99 -24.31 -6.47
C PHE A 435 -16.40 -25.61 -5.77
N LEU A 436 -15.43 -26.28 -5.15
CA LEU A 436 -15.66 -27.51 -4.38
C LEU A 436 -16.51 -27.26 -3.13
N SER A 437 -17.42 -28.19 -2.83
CA SER A 437 -18.30 -28.08 -1.66
C SER A 437 -17.53 -28.07 -0.33
N GLU A 438 -16.40 -28.76 -0.26
CA GLU A 438 -15.52 -28.76 0.92
C GLU A 438 -14.93 -27.37 1.15
N PHE A 439 -14.35 -26.75 0.11
CA PHE A 439 -13.82 -25.39 0.16
C PHE A 439 -14.89 -24.36 0.56
N LEU A 440 -16.09 -24.42 -0.04
CA LEU A 440 -17.19 -23.54 0.33
C LEU A 440 -17.66 -23.77 1.78
N GLY A 441 -17.61 -25.01 2.27
CA GLY A 441 -17.88 -25.35 3.66
C GLY A 441 -16.86 -24.73 4.62
N ASP A 442 -15.57 -24.79 4.29
CA ASP A 442 -14.49 -24.19 5.06
C ASP A 442 -14.60 -22.65 5.10
N LEU A 443 -14.91 -22.02 3.97
CA LEU A 443 -15.18 -20.57 3.92
C LEU A 443 -16.34 -20.17 4.84
N LYS A 444 -17.38 -21.01 4.94
CA LYS A 444 -18.53 -20.79 5.83
C LYS A 444 -18.17 -20.88 7.29
N ALA A 445 -17.25 -21.77 7.64
CA ALA A 445 -16.75 -21.89 8.99
C ALA A 445 -15.80 -20.76 9.41
N SER A 446 -15.23 -20.00 8.46
CA SER A 446 -14.15 -19.02 8.68
C SER A 446 -14.58 -17.64 9.22
N ASP A 447 -15.83 -17.48 9.68
CA ASP A 447 -16.42 -16.21 10.20
C ASP A 447 -16.06 -14.96 9.37
N LEU A 448 -16.49 -14.92 8.11
CA LEU A 448 -16.20 -13.83 7.18
C LEU A 448 -17.31 -12.78 7.10
N LYS A 449 -18.19 -12.69 8.11
CA LYS A 449 -19.41 -11.84 8.06
C LYS A 449 -19.18 -10.37 7.77
N ASP A 450 -18.02 -9.86 8.21
CA ASP A 450 -17.61 -8.47 8.01
C ASP A 450 -16.78 -8.28 6.73
N TYR A 451 -16.62 -9.31 5.88
CA TYR A 451 -15.85 -9.26 4.64
C TYR A 451 -16.76 -9.33 3.42
N THR A 452 -16.27 -8.75 2.34
CA THR A 452 -16.82 -8.85 0.99
C THR A 452 -15.78 -9.43 0.06
N MET A 453 -16.25 -10.18 -0.92
CA MET A 453 -15.44 -10.74 -2.00
C MET A 453 -15.90 -10.10 -3.30
N ALA A 454 -14.95 -9.72 -4.14
CA ALA A 454 -15.27 -9.13 -5.42
C ALA A 454 -14.23 -9.54 -6.46
N GLY A 455 -14.69 -9.74 -7.69
CA GLY A 455 -13.89 -10.22 -8.80
C GLY A 455 -14.26 -9.50 -10.08
N GLN A 456 -13.28 -9.26 -10.94
CA GLN A 456 -13.46 -8.57 -12.20
C GLN A 456 -12.59 -9.20 -13.28
N LEU A 457 -13.18 -9.47 -14.44
CA LEU A 457 -12.47 -9.93 -15.63
C LEU A 457 -12.70 -8.93 -16.77
N ILE A 458 -11.61 -8.55 -17.43
CA ILE A 458 -11.62 -7.65 -18.58
C ILE A 458 -11.10 -8.42 -19.79
N ALA A 459 -12.01 -8.73 -20.71
CA ALA A 459 -11.67 -9.41 -21.95
C ALA A 459 -10.95 -8.45 -22.90
N ASP A 460 -9.89 -8.94 -23.54
CA ASP A 460 -9.07 -8.22 -24.52
C ASP A 460 -8.39 -9.25 -25.44
N THR A 461 -7.76 -8.80 -26.52
CA THR A 461 -7.23 -9.67 -27.57
C THR A 461 -5.86 -10.23 -27.17
N GLY A 462 -5.82 -11.51 -26.79
CA GLY A 462 -4.60 -12.28 -26.53
C GLY A 462 -4.11 -12.31 -25.08
N PHE A 463 -4.59 -11.39 -24.25
CA PHE A 463 -4.42 -11.42 -22.79
C PHE A 463 -5.66 -10.80 -22.13
N HIS A 464 -5.95 -11.23 -20.91
CA HIS A 464 -7.08 -10.75 -20.13
C HIS A 464 -6.59 -10.24 -18.79
N HIS A 465 -7.29 -9.26 -18.23
CA HIS A 465 -7.00 -8.75 -16.89
C HIS A 465 -7.95 -9.37 -15.88
N ALA A 466 -7.41 -9.74 -14.72
CA ALA A 466 -8.18 -10.18 -13.57
C ALA A 466 -7.85 -9.32 -12.35
N ASN A 467 -8.90 -8.90 -11.64
CA ASN A 467 -8.80 -8.37 -10.28
C ASN A 467 -9.67 -9.22 -9.36
N LEU A 468 -9.10 -9.71 -8.26
CA LEU A 468 -9.81 -10.45 -7.22
C LEU A 468 -9.46 -9.81 -5.89
N VAL A 469 -10.47 -9.52 -5.06
CA VAL A 469 -10.28 -8.90 -3.76
C VAL A 469 -11.16 -9.57 -2.72
N ILE A 470 -10.59 -9.80 -1.54
CA ILE A 470 -11.31 -10.12 -0.32
C ILE A 470 -10.90 -9.09 0.71
N GLN A 471 -11.86 -8.36 1.25
CA GLN A 471 -11.56 -7.30 2.20
C GLN A 471 -12.69 -7.03 3.16
N LYS A 472 -12.33 -6.48 4.32
CA LYS A 472 -13.31 -6.08 5.33
C LYS A 472 -14.16 -4.91 4.84
N ILE A 473 -15.46 -4.99 5.10
CA ILE A 473 -16.42 -3.95 4.81
C ILE A 473 -16.18 -2.80 5.80
N THR A 474 -15.63 -1.70 5.31
CA THR A 474 -15.44 -0.46 6.07
C THR A 474 -16.48 0.57 5.63
N ALA A 475 -16.98 1.39 6.57
CA ALA A 475 -17.86 2.51 6.24
C ALA A 475 -17.16 3.47 5.25
N PRO A 476 -17.88 4.13 4.34
CA PRO A 476 -17.28 4.94 3.28
C PRO A 476 -16.37 6.03 3.84
N ALA A 477 -15.07 5.83 3.69
CA ALA A 477 -14.12 6.93 3.58
C ALA A 477 -14.22 7.46 2.15
N LYS A 478 -14.46 8.76 2.00
CA LYS A 478 -14.37 9.43 0.69
C LYS A 478 -13.04 9.07 0.04
N GLU A 479 -13.10 8.65 -1.22
CA GLU A 479 -11.94 8.40 -2.07
C GLU A 479 -10.93 9.55 -1.97
N ASN A 480 -9.72 9.22 -1.54
CA ASN A 480 -8.55 10.06 -1.78
C ASN A 480 -7.45 9.17 -2.36
N THR A 481 -7.17 9.39 -3.64
CA THR A 481 -6.22 8.67 -4.50
C THR A 481 -4.74 8.92 -4.14
N THR A 482 -4.42 9.01 -2.85
CA THR A 482 -3.08 8.72 -2.35
C THR A 482 -3.03 7.24 -2.03
N SER A 483 -2.22 6.45 -2.75
CA SER A 483 -2.01 5.07 -2.35
C SER A 483 -1.23 5.07 -1.03
N GLN A 484 -1.86 4.59 0.05
CA GLN A 484 -1.16 4.24 1.28
C GLN A 484 -0.08 3.21 0.90
N ALA A 485 1.18 3.61 1.03
CA ALA A 485 2.32 2.82 0.60
C ALA A 485 2.51 1.61 1.52
N PHE A 486 2.45 1.86 2.82
CA PHE A 486 2.48 0.82 3.87
C PHE A 486 2.07 1.42 5.22
N THR A 487 1.80 0.53 6.17
CA THR A 487 1.57 0.85 7.58
C THR A 487 2.53 0.05 8.46
N VAL A 488 2.87 0.61 9.61
CA VAL A 488 3.67 -0.07 10.64
C VAL A 488 3.01 0.11 11.98
N ARG A 489 2.76 -1.01 12.66
CA ARG A 489 2.28 -1.05 14.04
C ARG A 489 3.46 -1.22 15.00
N LEU A 490 3.52 -0.42 16.05
CA LEU A 490 4.52 -0.52 17.11
C LEU A 490 4.01 -1.41 18.26
N ASP A 491 4.90 -1.81 19.16
CA ASP A 491 4.56 -2.67 20.31
C ASP A 491 3.72 -1.93 21.38
N ALA A 492 3.70 -0.60 21.34
CA ALA A 492 2.95 0.28 22.25
C ALA A 492 2.53 1.58 21.51
N PRO A 493 1.61 2.38 22.06
CA PRO A 493 1.18 3.64 21.46
C PRO A 493 2.34 4.56 21.10
N ILE A 494 2.22 5.31 19.99
CA ILE A 494 3.25 6.21 19.48
C ILE A 494 3.32 7.47 20.34
N ALA A 495 4.52 7.74 20.88
CA ALA A 495 4.80 8.88 21.75
C ALA A 495 5.41 10.10 21.03
N THR A 496 5.97 9.92 19.83
CA THR A 496 6.57 11.02 19.05
C THR A 496 6.05 11.00 17.62
N ASP A 497 5.92 12.16 16.99
CA ASP A 497 5.58 12.23 15.56
C ASP A 497 6.62 11.46 14.73
N PRO A 498 6.20 10.57 13.81
CA PRO A 498 7.12 9.89 12.90
C PRO A 498 7.91 10.88 12.04
N GLN A 499 9.18 10.57 11.81
CA GLN A 499 10.08 11.49 11.11
C GLN A 499 10.93 10.75 10.07
N PHE A 500 11.13 11.36 8.89
CA PHE A 500 12.12 10.89 7.92
C PHE A 500 13.55 11.25 8.31
N VAL A 501 14.46 10.30 8.15
CA VAL A 501 15.91 10.46 8.35
C VAL A 501 16.67 9.87 7.17
N LEU A 502 17.77 10.52 6.75
CA LEU A 502 18.58 10.08 5.62
C LEU A 502 19.48 8.90 6.00
N ASN A 503 19.36 7.80 5.28
CA ASN A 503 20.36 6.75 5.25
C ASN A 503 21.55 7.21 4.41
N HIS A 504 22.67 7.53 5.07
CA HIS A 504 23.87 8.01 4.39
C HIS A 504 24.53 6.99 3.46
N ARG A 505 24.23 5.69 3.60
CA ARG A 505 24.79 4.62 2.75
C ARG A 505 24.04 4.53 1.42
N THR A 506 22.71 4.58 1.47
CA THR A 506 21.84 4.38 0.29
C THR A 506 21.34 5.69 -0.31
N ARG A 507 21.48 6.80 0.43
CA ARG A 507 20.86 8.10 0.15
C ARG A 507 19.34 8.11 0.17
N ARG A 508 18.69 7.00 0.51
CA ARG A 508 17.23 6.91 0.72
C ARG A 508 16.85 7.32 2.14
N LYS A 509 15.57 7.56 2.40
CA LYS A 509 15.06 7.88 3.74
C LYS A 509 14.66 6.61 4.48
N GLU A 510 14.67 6.72 5.80
CA GLU A 510 14.19 5.78 6.80
C GLU A 510 13.29 6.57 7.75
N ILE A 511 12.51 5.90 8.59
CA ILE A 511 11.58 6.52 9.53
C ILE A 511 12.07 6.27 10.95
N VAL A 512 12.08 7.30 11.78
CA VAL A 512 12.33 7.18 13.23
C VAL A 512 11.08 7.60 14.00
N VAL A 513 10.77 6.82 15.04
CA VAL A 513 9.60 7.04 15.90
C VAL A 513 9.84 6.39 17.26
N GLN A 514 9.31 6.96 18.33
CA GLN A 514 9.34 6.39 19.68
C GLN A 514 7.93 6.03 20.16
N ASP A 515 7.80 4.92 20.87
CA ASP A 515 6.57 4.55 21.58
C ASP A 515 6.52 5.07 23.03
N GLU A 516 5.37 4.94 23.68
CA GLU A 516 5.14 5.35 25.08
C GLU A 516 5.92 4.51 26.10
N SER A 517 6.37 3.32 25.70
CA SER A 517 7.30 2.50 26.49
C SER A 517 8.76 2.94 26.35
N ASN A 518 9.01 4.04 25.62
CA ASN A 518 10.31 4.63 25.34
C ASN A 518 11.22 3.78 24.43
N PHE A 519 10.69 2.84 23.66
CA PHE A 519 11.45 2.23 22.57
C PHE A 519 11.53 3.18 21.38
N LEU A 520 12.75 3.48 20.94
CA LEU A 520 13.03 4.16 19.68
C LEU A 520 13.17 3.12 18.57
N TYR A 521 12.40 3.29 17.49
CA TYR A 521 12.40 2.45 16.31
C TYR A 521 13.10 3.18 15.16
N LEU A 522 13.88 2.42 14.37
CA LEU A 522 14.27 2.81 13.02
C LEU A 522 13.58 1.86 12.05
N ILE A 523 12.86 2.41 11.09
CA ILE A 523 12.03 1.69 10.12
C ILE A 523 12.53 2.02 8.72
N SER A 524 12.59 1.03 7.82
CA SER A 524 13.05 1.22 6.44
C SER A 524 12.01 1.98 5.60
N GLY A 525 12.41 2.40 4.40
CA GLY A 525 11.49 3.02 3.43
C GLY A 525 10.43 2.07 2.85
N GLU A 526 10.43 0.81 3.29
CA GLU A 526 9.53 -0.25 2.87
C GLU A 526 8.68 -0.80 4.05
N GLY A 527 8.75 -0.15 5.23
CA GLY A 527 7.95 -0.52 6.41
C GLY A 527 8.55 -1.57 7.32
N LYS A 528 9.80 -2.00 7.10
CA LYS A 528 10.49 -2.96 7.98
C LYS A 528 11.11 -2.26 9.19
N VAL A 529 10.82 -2.70 10.42
CA VAL A 529 11.59 -2.30 11.60
C VAL A 529 13.03 -2.84 11.48
N ILE A 530 14.01 -1.94 11.30
CA ILE A 530 15.43 -2.27 11.17
C ILE A 530 16.01 -2.61 12.55
N TRP A 531 15.69 -1.82 13.56
CA TRP A 531 16.02 -2.08 14.96
C TRP A 531 15.09 -1.30 15.88
N LYS A 532 15.00 -1.75 17.13
CA LYS A 532 14.40 -1.00 18.25
C LYS A 532 15.39 -0.90 19.40
N LYS A 533 15.43 0.25 20.09
CA LYS A 533 16.31 0.50 21.24
C LYS A 533 15.51 1.11 22.39
N GLN A 534 15.56 0.48 23.56
CA GLN A 534 15.03 1.05 24.79
C GLN A 534 15.81 2.31 25.17
N LEU A 535 15.10 3.42 25.40
CA LEU A 535 15.65 4.65 25.97
C LEU A 535 15.21 4.81 27.43
N GLU A 536 15.96 5.60 28.22
CA GLU A 536 15.63 5.88 29.62
C GLU A 536 14.50 6.92 29.79
N GLY A 537 14.01 7.51 28.70
CA GLY A 537 12.92 8.48 28.74
C GLY A 537 12.44 8.94 27.37
N ARG A 538 11.36 9.73 27.37
CA ARG A 538 10.71 10.23 26.16
C ARG A 538 11.58 11.25 25.46
N ILE A 539 11.77 11.09 24.15
CA ILE A 539 12.48 12.03 23.28
C ILE A 539 11.80 13.40 23.33
N GLN A 540 12.61 14.45 23.37
CA GLN A 540 12.16 15.84 23.43
C GLN A 540 12.34 16.46 22.04
N GLY A 541 11.21 16.68 21.34
CA GLY A 541 11.17 17.28 20.01
C GLY A 541 11.77 16.42 18.90
N LYS A 542 12.22 17.07 17.82
CA LYS A 542 12.71 16.41 16.59
C LYS A 542 14.08 15.77 16.78
N ILE A 543 14.33 14.62 16.17
CA ILE A 543 15.65 14.00 16.10
C ILE A 543 16.48 14.69 15.01
N GLU A 544 17.64 15.23 15.37
CA GLU A 544 18.51 15.94 14.42
C GLU A 544 19.55 14.97 13.82
N GLN A 545 19.84 15.09 12.51
CA GLN A 545 20.91 14.31 11.88
C GLN A 545 22.22 15.11 11.80
N VAL A 546 23.31 14.53 12.30
CA VAL A 546 24.64 15.15 12.32
C VAL A 546 25.71 14.23 11.75
N ASP A 547 26.78 14.79 11.18
CA ASP A 547 27.99 14.07 10.76
C ASP A 547 29.17 14.53 11.60
N ILE A 548 29.23 14.06 12.84
CA ILE A 548 30.21 14.54 13.84
C ILE A 548 31.66 14.24 13.44
N TYR A 549 31.84 13.21 12.61
CA TYR A 549 33.15 12.74 12.13
C TYR A 549 33.56 13.36 10.79
N LYS A 550 32.68 14.15 10.17
CA LYS A 550 32.88 14.79 8.85
C LYS A 550 33.24 13.79 7.74
N ASN A 551 32.71 12.57 7.81
CA ASN A 551 33.01 11.49 6.89
C ASN A 551 31.81 11.07 6.04
N GLY A 552 30.72 11.83 6.12
CA GLY A 552 29.46 11.55 5.45
C GLY A 552 28.57 10.55 6.18
N ARG A 553 29.03 9.93 7.28
CA ARG A 553 28.19 9.04 8.09
C ARG A 553 27.35 9.89 9.01
N LEU A 554 26.03 9.69 8.95
CA LEU A 554 25.07 10.41 9.76
C LEU A 554 24.77 9.68 11.07
N GLN A 555 24.57 10.45 12.13
CA GLN A 555 24.17 10.05 13.47
C GLN A 555 22.87 10.77 13.85
N LEU A 556 22.08 10.15 14.73
CA LEU A 556 20.86 10.69 15.31
C LEU A 556 21.20 11.38 16.64
N ALA A 557 20.98 12.69 16.75
CA ALA A 557 21.25 13.49 17.93
C ALA A 557 19.94 14.06 18.50
N PHE A 558 19.69 13.82 19.79
CA PHE A 558 18.46 14.26 20.45
C PHE A 558 18.64 14.29 21.97
N THR A 559 17.68 14.92 22.66
CA THR A 559 17.51 14.80 24.11
C THR A 559 16.31 13.92 24.42
N THR A 560 16.39 13.14 25.51
CA THR A 560 15.21 12.60 26.20
C THR A 560 14.85 13.53 27.35
N SER A 561 13.85 13.18 28.15
CA SER A 561 13.50 13.93 29.37
C SER A 561 14.67 14.13 30.34
N ASN A 562 15.71 13.28 30.29
CA ASN A 562 16.84 13.28 31.23
C ASN A 562 18.22 12.97 30.62
N GLN A 563 18.33 12.72 29.31
CA GLN A 563 19.61 12.43 28.64
C GLN A 563 19.80 13.31 27.40
N PHE A 564 21.05 13.67 27.11
CA PHE A 564 21.49 14.00 25.75
C PHE A 564 22.15 12.74 25.17
N LEU A 565 21.77 12.36 23.95
CA LEU A 565 22.23 11.17 23.25
C LEU A 565 22.65 11.52 21.81
N ILE A 566 23.69 10.82 21.33
CA ILE A 566 23.94 10.65 19.90
C ILE A 566 24.06 9.16 19.62
N LEU A 567 23.25 8.67 18.70
CA LEU A 567 23.26 7.28 18.23
C LEU A 567 23.78 7.23 16.78
N ASP A 568 24.56 6.22 16.43
CA ASP A 568 24.84 5.93 15.04
C ASP A 568 23.59 5.36 14.34
N ARG A 569 23.66 5.17 13.01
CA ARG A 569 22.54 4.60 12.24
C ARG A 569 22.09 3.24 12.77
N ASN A 570 22.97 2.45 13.38
CA ASN A 570 22.66 1.12 13.89
C ASN A 570 22.14 1.15 15.34
N GLY A 571 21.80 2.33 15.87
CA GLY A 571 21.30 2.52 17.22
C GLY A 571 22.38 2.42 18.30
N LYS A 572 23.67 2.35 17.93
CA LYS A 572 24.77 2.29 18.91
C LYS A 572 25.12 3.67 19.41
N GLU A 573 25.37 3.77 20.71
CA GLU A 573 25.75 5.03 21.34
C GLU A 573 27.11 5.52 20.85
N VAL A 574 27.18 6.81 20.59
CA VAL A 574 28.38 7.47 20.10
C VAL A 574 29.03 8.23 21.26
N ALA A 575 30.15 7.71 21.74
CA ALA A 575 30.89 8.36 22.82
C ALA A 575 31.45 9.74 22.39
N PRO A 576 31.50 10.74 23.29
CA PRO A 576 31.08 10.74 24.70
C PRO A 576 29.69 11.39 24.91
N PHE A 577 28.75 11.14 23.99
CA PHE A 577 27.48 11.86 23.92
C PHE A 577 26.32 11.17 24.63
N THR A 578 26.56 10.14 25.43
CA THR A 578 25.58 9.62 26.40
C THR A 578 25.72 10.41 27.71
N LYS A 579 25.07 11.57 27.81
CA LYS A 579 25.16 12.47 28.98
C LYS A 579 23.85 12.49 29.76
N LYS A 580 23.91 12.14 31.04
CA LYS A 580 22.75 12.17 31.95
C LYS A 580 22.64 13.52 32.67
N PHE A 581 21.41 13.96 32.91
CA PHE A 581 21.08 15.19 33.62
C PHE A 581 20.15 14.88 34.79
N GLU A 582 20.66 15.05 36.01
CA GLU A 582 19.89 14.81 37.23
C GLU A 582 18.69 15.75 37.32
N GLY A 583 17.54 15.24 37.76
CA GLY A 583 16.29 15.99 37.85
C GLY A 583 15.50 16.11 36.54
N GLY A 584 16.06 15.69 35.40
CA GLY A 584 15.37 15.68 34.11
C GLY A 584 14.96 17.08 33.62
N ASN A 585 13.79 17.19 32.98
CA ASN A 585 13.24 18.43 32.42
C ASN A 585 14.15 19.09 31.37
N LEU A 586 14.70 18.29 30.46
CA LEU A 586 15.45 18.79 29.31
C LEU A 586 14.49 19.31 28.23
N ASN A 587 14.82 20.45 27.64
CA ASN A 587 14.18 20.89 26.40
C ASN A 587 14.68 20.07 25.19
N PRO A 588 14.01 20.16 24.03
CA PRO A 588 14.52 19.60 22.79
C PRO A 588 15.93 20.10 22.45
N LEU A 589 16.74 19.21 21.87
CA LEU A 589 18.11 19.50 21.50
C LEU A 589 18.18 20.61 20.43
N ALA A 590 19.01 21.62 20.66
CA ALA A 590 19.37 22.59 19.64
C ALA A 590 20.74 22.25 19.04
N VAL A 591 20.82 22.17 17.71
CA VAL A 591 22.04 21.84 16.96
C VAL A 591 22.38 22.99 16.03
N PHE A 592 23.53 23.64 16.26
CA PHE A 592 23.98 24.76 15.43
C PHE A 592 25.21 24.38 14.61
N ASP A 593 25.18 24.64 13.30
CA ASP A 593 26.34 24.55 12.40
C ASP A 593 26.55 25.89 11.70
N TYR A 594 27.26 26.80 12.37
CA TYR A 594 27.35 28.20 11.97
C TYR A 594 27.86 28.45 10.54
N GLU A 595 28.82 27.63 10.11
CA GLU A 595 29.51 27.78 8.82
C GLU A 595 29.18 26.65 7.84
N GLY A 596 28.24 25.77 8.17
CA GLY A 596 27.93 24.58 7.36
C GLY A 596 29.10 23.59 7.23
N ASN A 597 30.10 23.70 8.10
CA ASN A 597 31.33 22.90 8.06
C ASN A 597 31.33 21.76 9.10
N ARG A 598 30.13 21.44 9.63
CA ARG A 598 29.86 20.34 10.58
C ARG A 598 30.61 20.51 11.90
N ASN A 599 30.96 21.75 12.25
CA ASN A 599 31.49 22.07 13.58
C ASN A 599 30.33 22.36 14.53
N TYR A 600 29.57 21.31 14.83
CA TYR A 600 28.34 21.42 15.60
C TYR A 600 28.54 22.05 16.98
N ARG A 601 27.53 22.80 17.40
CA ARG A 601 27.28 23.22 18.78
C ARG A 601 25.97 22.60 19.22
N PHE A 602 26.05 21.70 20.18
CA PHE A 602 24.91 21.05 20.80
C PHE A 602 24.53 21.85 22.04
N VAL A 603 23.37 22.49 22.02
CA VAL A 603 22.88 23.27 23.15
C VAL A 603 21.77 22.48 23.85
N VAL A 604 22.04 22.12 25.10
CA VAL A 604 21.11 21.43 26.00
C VAL A 604 20.72 22.42 27.09
N THR A 605 19.43 22.58 27.35
CA THR A 605 18.92 23.46 28.40
C THR A 605 18.10 22.69 29.41
N GLN A 606 18.30 23.02 30.70
CA GLN A 606 17.66 22.38 31.84
C GLN A 606 17.26 23.45 32.85
N GLY A 607 15.97 23.80 32.89
CA GLY A 607 15.52 24.96 33.65
C GLY A 607 16.32 26.22 33.24
N ARG A 608 17.04 26.81 34.20
CA ARG A 608 17.88 28.01 33.96
C ARG A 608 19.24 27.69 33.34
N LYS A 609 19.71 26.45 33.40
CA LYS A 609 21.08 26.09 32.97
C LYS A 609 21.16 25.88 31.46
N VAL A 610 22.26 26.31 30.87
CA VAL A 610 22.58 26.17 29.44
C VAL A 610 23.94 25.51 29.27
N PHE A 611 23.97 24.39 28.56
CA PHE A 611 25.18 23.65 28.26
C PHE A 611 25.42 23.68 26.76
N MET A 612 26.56 24.20 26.32
CA MET A 612 26.98 24.15 24.92
C MET A 612 28.16 23.19 24.75
N TYR A 613 27.94 22.09 24.05
CA TYR A 613 28.97 21.11 23.72
C TYR A 613 29.47 21.26 22.28
N ASN A 614 30.75 21.00 22.05
CA ASN A 614 31.32 20.88 20.71
C ASN A 614 31.16 19.46 20.13
N SER A 615 31.60 19.24 18.88
CA SER A 615 31.62 17.94 18.21
C SER A 615 32.47 16.85 18.90
N LYS A 616 33.23 17.19 19.95
CA LYS A 616 33.97 16.24 20.80
C LYS A 616 33.27 15.98 22.14
N GLY A 617 32.06 16.52 22.34
CA GLY A 617 31.28 16.40 23.57
C GLY A 617 31.86 17.16 24.76
N GLN A 618 32.75 18.13 24.51
CA GLN A 618 33.35 19.01 25.51
C GLN A 618 32.60 20.35 25.59
N ILE A 619 32.51 20.93 26.78
CA ILE A 619 31.94 22.27 26.97
C ILE A 619 32.75 23.32 26.20
N VAL A 620 32.05 24.21 25.51
CA VAL A 620 32.64 25.31 24.76
C VAL A 620 32.95 26.47 25.70
N SER A 621 34.21 26.59 26.11
CA SER A 621 34.67 27.63 27.06
C SER A 621 34.44 29.07 26.59
N GLY A 622 34.39 29.31 25.28
CA GLY A 622 34.10 30.63 24.71
C GLY A 622 32.62 31.03 24.74
N PHE A 623 31.73 30.14 25.12
CA PHE A 623 30.31 30.42 25.28
C PHE A 623 30.02 30.77 26.75
N THR A 624 29.65 32.03 26.99
CA THR A 624 29.57 32.60 28.34
C THR A 624 28.18 32.56 28.96
N PHE A 625 27.13 32.37 28.16
CA PHE A 625 25.74 32.31 28.64
C PHE A 625 25.40 30.90 29.15
N THR A 626 25.87 30.58 30.35
CA THR A 626 25.71 29.24 30.95
C THR A 626 24.51 29.12 31.89
N GLU A 627 23.91 30.24 32.24
CA GLU A 627 22.73 30.32 33.12
C GLU A 627 21.88 31.53 32.73
N ALA A 628 20.56 31.33 32.67
CA ALA A 628 19.56 32.35 32.44
C ALA A 628 18.95 32.83 33.78
N ASP A 629 18.37 34.03 33.76
CA ASP A 629 17.72 34.60 34.95
C ASP A 629 16.47 33.80 35.36
N SER A 630 15.74 33.25 34.38
CA SER A 630 14.59 32.35 34.59
C SER A 630 14.62 31.16 33.61
N PRO A 631 13.84 30.09 33.87
CA PRO A 631 13.89 28.85 33.08
C PRO A 631 13.69 29.09 31.58
N ILE A 632 14.46 28.36 30.75
CA ILE A 632 14.28 28.35 29.30
C ILE A 632 13.13 27.42 28.96
N ILE A 633 12.14 27.93 28.23
CA ILE A 633 10.85 27.26 28.04
C ILE A 633 10.71 26.55 26.68
N ARG A 634 11.65 26.74 25.76
CA ARG A 634 11.61 26.18 24.40
C ARG A 634 13.02 25.82 23.90
N LYS A 635 13.07 25.04 22.82
CA LYS A 635 14.30 24.77 22.05
C LYS A 635 14.98 26.09 21.66
N PRO A 636 16.25 26.33 22.03
CA PRO A 636 16.99 27.48 21.54
C PRO A 636 17.11 27.49 20.01
N GLU A 637 16.94 28.64 19.39
CA GLU A 637 17.00 28.77 17.92
C GLU A 637 18.28 29.49 17.48
N HIS A 638 18.84 29.08 16.34
CA HIS A 638 19.94 29.78 15.67
C HIS A 638 19.42 30.45 14.40
N ILE A 639 19.44 31.77 14.40
CA ILE A 639 18.98 32.59 13.28
C ILE A 639 20.18 33.37 12.73
N ARG A 640 20.39 33.29 11.41
CA ARG A 640 21.42 34.06 10.71
C ARG A 640 20.76 35.15 9.86
N ILE A 641 21.10 36.41 10.13
CA ILE A 641 20.70 37.56 9.30
C ILE A 641 21.96 38.13 8.66
N ARG A 642 22.09 37.95 7.34
CA ARG A 642 23.30 38.29 6.58
C ARG A 642 24.53 37.56 7.16
N ASN A 643 25.48 38.32 7.72
CA ASN A 643 26.73 37.81 8.29
C ASN A 643 26.71 37.80 9.82
N ARG A 644 25.53 37.90 10.45
CA ARG A 644 25.39 37.91 11.91
C ARG A 644 24.53 36.73 12.37
N ASP A 645 25.04 36.05 13.39
CA ASP A 645 24.34 34.95 14.05
C ASP A 645 23.75 35.40 15.37
N TYR A 646 22.55 34.90 15.61
CA TYR A 646 21.74 35.16 16.77
C TYR A 646 21.35 33.83 17.38
N LEU A 647 21.71 33.63 18.64
CA LEU A 647 21.22 32.54 19.47
C LEU A 647 20.03 33.09 20.24
N VAL A 648 18.88 32.46 20.07
CA VAL A 648 17.61 32.98 20.55
C VAL A 648 17.08 32.09 21.66
N PHE A 649 16.81 32.68 22.82
CA PHE A 649 16.28 31.98 23.99
C PHE A 649 15.01 32.67 24.47
N MET A 650 13.98 31.86 24.74
CA MET A 650 12.72 32.28 25.36
C MET A 650 12.72 31.82 26.81
N THR A 651 12.38 32.72 27.72
CA THR A 651 12.40 32.46 29.16
C THR A 651 11.00 32.49 29.76
N GLU A 652 10.82 31.83 30.90
CA GLU A 652 9.55 31.76 31.64
C GLU A 652 9.08 33.14 32.11
N GLU A 653 9.99 34.05 32.47
CA GLU A 653 9.69 35.46 32.79
C GLU A 653 9.51 36.33 31.54
N GLN A 654 9.05 35.75 30.43
CA GLN A 654 8.61 36.49 29.24
C GLN A 654 9.70 37.33 28.55
N GLN A 655 10.98 37.02 28.79
CA GLN A 655 12.09 37.70 28.12
C GLN A 655 12.55 36.94 26.88
N LEU A 656 12.82 37.70 25.81
CA LEU A 656 13.46 37.21 24.58
C LEU A 656 14.94 37.61 24.56
N LEU A 657 15.84 36.64 24.69
CA LEU A 657 17.28 36.89 24.68
C LEU A 657 17.83 36.65 23.28
N LEU A 658 18.44 37.69 22.69
CA LEU A 658 19.08 37.64 21.37
C LEU A 658 20.59 37.78 21.51
N LEU A 659 21.28 36.64 21.59
CA LEU A 659 22.69 36.56 21.95
C LEU A 659 23.58 36.30 20.73
N SER A 660 24.86 36.62 20.83
CA SER A 660 25.90 36.25 19.89
C SER A 660 26.38 34.80 20.09
N ARG A 661 27.19 34.26 19.16
CA ARG A 661 27.81 32.92 19.29
C ARG A 661 28.61 32.69 20.58
N VAL A 662 29.07 33.77 21.23
CA VAL A 662 29.83 33.72 22.50
C VAL A 662 28.93 33.88 23.73
N GLY A 663 27.61 34.00 23.56
CA GLY A 663 26.64 34.15 24.65
C GLY A 663 26.45 35.60 25.13
N LYS A 664 27.12 36.60 24.52
CA LYS A 664 26.90 38.01 24.87
C LYS A 664 25.65 38.55 24.18
N GLU A 665 24.86 39.37 24.89
CA GLU A 665 23.72 40.08 24.32
C GLU A 665 24.13 40.84 23.06
N ARG A 666 23.38 40.62 21.97
CA ARG A 666 23.61 41.25 20.67
C ARG A 666 22.52 42.27 20.34
N ILE A 667 21.28 41.97 20.73
CA ILE A 667 20.14 42.89 20.62
C ILE A 667 19.43 42.90 21.96
N LYS A 668 19.29 44.08 22.56
CA LYS A 668 18.53 44.27 23.79
C LYS A 668 17.03 44.37 23.46
N VAL A 669 16.24 43.44 24.01
CA VAL A 669 14.78 43.47 23.94
C VAL A 669 14.27 43.84 25.32
N THR A 670 13.82 45.08 25.49
CA THR A 670 13.43 45.62 26.81
C THR A 670 12.00 45.29 27.23
N GLU A 671 11.13 45.02 26.26
CA GLU A 671 9.73 44.72 26.51
C GLU A 671 9.54 43.22 26.74
N SER A 672 8.72 42.86 27.74
CA SER A 672 8.31 41.47 27.96
C SER A 672 7.29 41.01 26.92
N ILE A 673 7.27 39.72 26.63
CA ILE A 673 6.38 39.09 25.68
C ILE A 673 5.69 37.90 26.36
N GLU A 674 4.38 38.00 26.55
CA GLU A 674 3.53 36.89 27.00
C GLU A 674 3.45 35.82 25.88
N PHE A 675 4.51 35.03 25.70
CA PHE A 675 4.65 34.10 24.57
C PHE A 675 3.48 33.11 24.49
N SER A 676 3.00 32.89 23.27
CA SER A 676 2.21 31.70 22.93
C SER A 676 3.11 30.46 22.88
N ASP A 677 2.55 29.32 22.46
CA ASP A 677 3.34 28.09 22.31
C ASP A 677 4.29 28.08 21.10
N ASN A 678 4.27 29.13 20.29
CA ASN A 678 5.09 29.27 19.10
C ASN A 678 6.56 29.61 19.42
N ARG A 679 7.48 29.04 18.64
CA ARG A 679 8.90 29.39 18.68
C ARG A 679 9.17 30.74 17.99
N VAL A 680 10.44 31.14 17.94
CA VAL A 680 10.88 32.31 17.18
C VAL A 680 11.32 31.91 15.78
N TYR A 681 10.82 32.63 14.79
CA TYR A 681 11.13 32.42 13.37
C TYR A 681 11.83 33.64 12.77
N LEU A 682 12.49 33.44 11.63
CA LEU A 682 12.97 34.53 10.78
C LEU A 682 11.99 34.76 9.64
N TYR A 683 11.34 35.93 9.60
CA TYR A 683 10.42 36.32 8.53
C TYR A 683 10.71 37.75 8.09
N LYS A 684 10.87 37.97 6.78
CA LYS A 684 11.20 39.29 6.20
C LYS A 684 12.38 39.99 6.91
N ASN A 685 13.43 39.23 7.26
CA ASN A 685 14.62 39.68 8.00
C ASN A 685 14.36 40.22 9.43
N ASN A 686 13.23 39.86 10.04
CA ASN A 686 12.93 40.17 11.43
C ASN A 686 12.70 38.88 12.21
N PHE A 687 12.97 38.93 13.51
CA PHE A 687 12.54 37.88 14.43
C PHE A 687 11.05 38.02 14.63
N ILE A 688 10.30 36.92 14.47
CA ILE A 688 8.87 36.91 14.72
C ILE A 688 8.49 35.80 15.68
N THR A 689 7.46 36.07 16.48
CA THR A 689 6.75 35.10 17.32
C THR A 689 5.36 35.69 17.60
N THR A 690 4.56 35.05 18.44
CA THR A 690 3.23 35.53 18.81
C THR A 690 3.02 35.50 20.31
N ASP A 691 2.16 36.39 20.80
CA ASP A 691 1.74 36.40 22.21
C ASP A 691 0.37 35.72 22.40
N LYS A 692 0.03 35.40 23.66
CA LYS A 692 -1.25 34.79 24.04
C LYS A 692 -2.49 35.64 23.71
N LYS A 693 -2.30 36.93 23.41
CA LYS A 693 -3.36 37.86 23.00
C LYS A 693 -3.55 37.87 21.48
N GLY A 694 -2.89 36.95 20.76
CA GLY A 694 -3.02 36.80 19.31
C GLY A 694 -2.35 37.92 18.51
N ASN A 695 -1.32 38.57 19.05
CA ASN A 695 -0.53 39.54 18.32
C ASN A 695 0.70 38.88 17.68
N LEU A 696 1.00 39.25 16.43
CA LEU A 696 2.30 38.99 15.83
C LEU A 696 3.32 39.98 16.39
N ILE A 697 4.33 39.45 17.07
CA ILE A 697 5.44 40.18 17.63
C ILE A 697 6.57 40.17 16.62
N THR A 698 7.01 41.35 16.20
CA THR A 698 8.14 41.51 15.27
C THR A 698 9.25 42.29 15.96
N ILE A 699 10.46 41.74 15.98
CA ILE A 699 11.66 42.38 16.50
C ILE A 699 12.65 42.58 15.37
N SER A 700 13.06 43.83 15.14
CA SER A 700 14.07 44.17 14.13
C SER A 700 15.51 43.97 14.62
N GLU A 701 16.48 43.96 13.71
CA GLU A 701 17.93 43.95 14.07
C GLU A 701 18.37 45.15 14.93
N LYS A 702 17.52 46.18 15.09
CA LYS A 702 17.75 47.34 15.96
C LYS A 702 17.15 47.17 17.37
N GLY A 703 16.51 46.04 17.66
CA GLY A 703 15.81 45.80 18.93
C GLY A 703 14.45 46.48 19.05
N LYS A 704 13.99 47.20 18.03
CA LYS A 704 12.63 47.74 18.01
C LYS A 704 11.63 46.60 17.90
N LEU A 705 10.77 46.48 18.91
CA LEU A 705 9.62 45.58 18.95
C LEU A 705 8.39 46.29 18.38
N SER A 706 7.58 45.57 17.62
CA SER A 706 6.25 46.00 17.17
C SER A 706 5.25 44.88 17.32
N ARG A 707 4.02 45.22 17.73
CA ARG A 707 2.90 44.28 17.84
C ARG A 707 1.86 44.57 16.77
N THR A 708 1.55 43.56 15.96
CA THR A 708 0.47 43.61 14.98
C THR A 708 -0.67 42.73 15.49
N ARG A 709 -1.83 43.34 15.74
CA ARG A 709 -3.04 42.60 16.15
C ARG A 709 -3.52 41.74 14.99
N LEU A 710 -3.48 40.43 15.17
CA LEU A 710 -4.03 39.46 14.21
C LEU A 710 -5.33 38.82 14.73
N ASN A 711 -5.72 39.10 15.98
CA ASN A 711 -6.91 38.55 16.65
C ASN A 711 -6.92 37.01 16.68
N LEU A 712 -5.75 36.40 16.90
CA LEU A 712 -5.62 34.95 17.01
C LEU A 712 -6.08 34.45 18.39
N ALA A 713 -6.68 33.27 18.45
CA ALA A 713 -7.03 32.54 19.67
C ALA A 713 -5.78 32.15 20.47
N GLU A 714 -5.90 31.74 21.74
CA GLU A 714 -4.72 31.44 22.58
C GLU A 714 -3.89 30.26 22.04
N ASP A 715 -4.53 29.27 21.42
CA ASP A 715 -3.98 28.01 20.92
C ASP A 715 -3.55 28.03 19.44
N HIS A 716 -3.51 29.21 18.82
CA HIS A 716 -3.06 29.36 17.43
C HIS A 716 -1.63 28.84 17.18
N GLY A 717 -1.43 28.23 16.02
CA GLY A 717 -0.12 27.76 15.56
C GLY A 717 0.43 28.60 14.41
N ILE A 718 1.75 28.85 14.41
CA ILE A 718 2.45 29.45 13.27
C ILE A 718 3.67 28.64 12.85
N ASP A 719 3.99 28.72 11.56
CA ASP A 719 5.29 28.35 11.00
C ASP A 719 5.70 29.36 9.94
N ALA A 720 7.01 29.58 9.81
CA ALA A 720 7.52 30.62 8.93
C ALA A 720 8.90 30.32 8.35
N THR A 721 9.05 30.75 7.11
CA THR A 721 10.34 30.90 6.42
C THR A 721 10.64 32.39 6.25
N ILE A 722 11.78 32.74 5.66
CA ILE A 722 12.12 34.14 5.37
C ILE A 722 11.09 34.86 4.46
N LYS A 723 10.29 34.10 3.68
CA LYS A 723 9.32 34.64 2.70
C LYS A 723 7.87 34.26 2.96
N THR A 724 7.60 33.24 3.76
CA THR A 724 6.26 32.67 3.95
C THR A 724 5.93 32.63 5.42
N LEU A 725 4.74 33.11 5.77
CA LEU A 725 4.13 32.92 7.08
C LEU A 725 2.87 32.08 6.87
N ALA A 726 2.75 30.99 7.61
CA ALA A 726 1.55 30.17 7.73
C ALA A 726 1.00 30.30 9.16
N VAL A 727 -0.30 30.48 9.29
CA VAL A 727 -1.00 30.62 10.57
C VAL A 727 -2.21 29.70 10.56
N MET A 728 -2.33 28.82 11.55
CA MET A 728 -3.54 28.06 11.82
C MET A 728 -4.21 28.66 13.05
N ASN A 729 -5.45 29.12 12.89
CA ASN A 729 -6.23 29.72 13.97
C ASN A 729 -7.66 29.17 13.94
N ASP A 730 -8.05 28.44 14.99
CA ASP A 730 -9.28 27.65 15.02
C ASP A 730 -9.37 26.74 13.78
N ASN A 731 -10.32 26.98 12.87
CA ASN A 731 -10.49 26.27 11.62
C ASN A 731 -10.03 27.08 10.37
N ILE A 732 -9.30 28.19 10.56
CA ILE A 732 -8.83 29.03 9.46
C ILE A 732 -7.32 28.87 9.29
N LEU A 733 -6.90 28.38 8.12
CA LEU A 733 -5.51 28.33 7.69
C LEU A 733 -5.19 29.54 6.80
N SER A 734 -4.22 30.36 7.20
CA SER A 734 -3.70 31.47 6.40
C SER A 734 -2.30 31.17 5.88
N ILE A 735 -2.10 31.20 4.56
CA ILE A 735 -0.78 31.03 3.92
C ILE A 735 -0.46 32.28 3.10
N LYS A 736 0.60 33.00 3.47
CA LYS A 736 0.96 34.30 2.87
C LYS A 736 -0.21 35.31 2.88
N GLY A 737 -1.07 35.25 3.89
CA GLY A 737 -2.25 36.12 4.03
C GLY A 737 -3.47 35.70 3.19
N LYS A 738 -3.41 34.58 2.46
CA LYS A 738 -4.59 33.96 1.85
C LYS A 738 -5.19 32.97 2.82
N GLU A 739 -6.48 33.09 3.08
CA GLU A 739 -7.20 32.27 4.04
C GLU A 739 -7.95 31.12 3.38
N VAL A 740 -7.98 29.99 4.06
CA VAL A 740 -8.76 28.80 3.74
C VAL A 740 -9.54 28.43 4.99
N SER A 741 -10.86 28.36 4.87
CA SER A 741 -11.72 27.84 5.93
C SER A 741 -11.76 26.33 5.82
N LEU A 742 -11.38 25.64 6.89
CA LEU A 742 -11.51 24.20 7.06
C LEU A 742 -12.77 23.89 7.88
N GLU A 743 -13.09 22.61 8.02
CA GLU A 743 -14.19 22.16 8.88
C GLU A 743 -13.88 22.47 10.35
N LEU A 744 -14.91 22.56 11.20
CA LEU A 744 -14.69 22.80 12.62
C LEU A 744 -14.01 21.57 13.23
N GLY A 745 -12.86 21.77 13.87
CA GLY A 745 -12.02 20.72 14.42
C GLY A 745 -10.87 21.29 15.25
N VAL A 746 -10.01 20.41 15.76
CA VAL A 746 -8.83 20.81 16.55
C VAL A 746 -7.60 20.56 15.70
N TYR A 747 -6.95 21.61 15.26
CA TYR A 747 -5.88 21.50 14.28
C TYR A 747 -4.50 21.57 14.92
N THR A 748 -3.55 20.82 14.36
CA THR A 748 -2.13 21.04 14.62
C THR A 748 -1.70 22.42 14.12
N ARG A 749 -0.58 22.94 14.65
CA ARG A 749 0.09 24.08 14.00
C ARG A 749 0.43 23.76 12.54
N PRO A 750 0.53 24.77 11.67
CA PRO A 750 0.91 24.52 10.29
C PRO A 750 2.38 24.11 10.23
N ARG A 751 2.74 23.26 9.27
CA ARG A 751 4.12 22.86 9.00
C ARG A 751 4.47 23.14 7.54
N ILE A 752 5.53 23.92 7.32
CA ILE A 752 6.01 24.31 5.99
C ILE A 752 7.13 23.37 5.54
N PHE A 753 6.96 22.76 4.38
CA PHE A 753 7.98 21.99 3.68
C PHE A 753 8.43 22.72 2.42
N TYR A 754 9.75 22.81 2.19
CA TYR A 754 10.32 23.32 0.95
C TYR A 754 11.07 22.19 0.23
N LEU A 755 10.41 21.60 -0.76
CA LEU A 755 10.88 20.42 -1.48
C LEU A 755 10.76 20.67 -2.98
N TYR A 756 11.80 20.37 -3.75
CA TYR A 756 11.83 20.53 -5.21
C TYR A 756 11.33 21.91 -5.70
N ASP A 757 11.81 22.98 -5.04
CA ASP A 757 11.45 24.38 -5.31
C ASP A 757 9.96 24.73 -5.14
N LYS A 758 9.22 23.89 -4.42
CA LYS A 758 7.81 24.10 -4.06
C LYS A 758 7.65 24.18 -2.55
N ILE A 759 6.66 24.96 -2.13
CA ILE A 759 6.22 25.04 -0.73
C ILE A 759 4.96 24.22 -0.59
N TYR A 760 4.98 23.32 0.40
CA TYR A 760 3.83 22.60 0.90
C TYR A 760 3.56 23.04 2.33
N VAL A 761 2.29 23.16 2.71
CA VAL A 761 1.87 23.51 4.06
C VAL A 761 0.87 22.47 4.53
N SER A 762 1.18 21.76 5.61
CA SER A 762 0.28 20.77 6.20
C SER A 762 -0.34 21.25 7.49
N VAL A 763 -1.57 20.82 7.74
CA VAL A 763 -2.26 20.87 9.04
C VAL A 763 -3.04 19.59 9.21
N THR A 764 -3.18 19.09 10.44
CA THR A 764 -3.95 17.88 10.73
C THR A 764 -5.08 18.23 11.67
N ASP A 765 -6.31 17.86 11.33
CA ASP A 765 -7.43 17.86 12.26
C ASP A 765 -7.33 16.62 13.16
N LEU A 766 -7.03 16.84 14.44
CA LEU A 766 -6.86 15.80 15.45
C LEU A 766 -8.19 15.16 15.87
N GLN A 767 -9.34 15.79 15.58
CA GLN A 767 -10.66 15.23 15.91
C GLN A 767 -11.19 14.32 14.81
N SER A 768 -11.10 14.74 13.55
CA SER A 768 -11.54 13.94 12.40
C SER A 768 -10.46 13.03 11.82
N GLU A 769 -9.24 13.10 12.38
CA GLU A 769 -8.05 12.38 11.93
C GLU A 769 -7.75 12.60 10.45
N GLN A 770 -7.84 13.85 10.01
CA GLN A 770 -7.63 14.26 8.62
C GLN A 770 -6.40 15.17 8.50
N VAL A 771 -5.42 14.72 7.72
CA VAL A 771 -4.26 15.51 7.30
C VAL A 771 -4.61 16.25 6.03
N TYR A 772 -4.45 17.57 6.03
CA TYR A 772 -4.58 18.42 4.86
C TYR A 772 -3.21 18.87 4.37
N LEU A 773 -3.06 19.05 3.05
CA LEU A 773 -1.84 19.57 2.43
C LEU A 773 -2.19 20.64 1.38
N PHE A 774 -1.51 21.77 1.45
CA PHE A 774 -1.74 22.93 0.58
C PHE A 774 -0.46 23.38 -0.10
N ASP A 775 -0.60 24.02 -1.27
CA ASP A 775 0.50 24.73 -1.90
C ASP A 775 0.69 26.15 -1.32
N SER A 776 1.72 26.84 -1.81
CA SER A 776 2.05 28.21 -1.38
C SER A 776 0.99 29.28 -1.72
N ALA A 777 0.01 28.94 -2.57
CA ALA A 777 -1.12 29.78 -2.94
C ALA A 777 -2.38 29.45 -2.11
N ALA A 778 -2.25 28.59 -1.10
CA ALA A 778 -3.33 28.06 -0.26
C ALA A 778 -4.33 27.18 -1.02
N LYS A 779 -3.91 26.56 -2.13
CA LYS A 779 -4.73 25.59 -2.86
C LYS A 779 -4.46 24.19 -2.32
N SER A 780 -5.52 23.42 -2.06
CA SER A 780 -5.37 22.02 -1.65
C SER A 780 -4.60 21.22 -2.71
N ILE A 781 -3.69 20.37 -2.26
CA ILE A 781 -3.00 19.41 -3.11
C ILE A 781 -3.99 18.29 -3.47
N PRO A 782 -4.03 17.80 -4.73
CA PRO A 782 -4.89 16.68 -5.10
C PRO A 782 -4.73 15.48 -4.16
N SER A 783 -5.83 14.76 -3.93
CA SER A 783 -5.90 13.56 -3.08
C SER A 783 -5.71 13.82 -1.57
N PHE A 784 -5.84 15.07 -1.11
CA PHE A 784 -5.96 15.43 0.30
C PHE A 784 -7.39 15.90 0.63
N PRO A 785 -7.90 15.62 1.86
CA PRO A 785 -7.15 15.11 3.01
C PRO A 785 -6.84 13.61 3.02
N VAL A 786 -5.86 13.17 3.80
CA VAL A 786 -5.60 11.74 4.05
C VAL A 786 -5.76 11.43 5.54
N PHE A 787 -5.91 10.16 5.92
CA PHE A 787 -6.02 9.82 7.34
C PHE A 787 -4.71 10.08 8.10
N GLY A 788 -4.83 10.59 9.33
CA GLY A 788 -3.71 10.77 10.24
C GLY A 788 -4.07 11.63 11.46
N SER A 789 -3.41 11.35 12.59
CA SER A 789 -3.72 11.90 13.92
C SER A 789 -2.55 12.64 14.57
N SER A 790 -1.59 13.12 13.77
CA SER A 790 -0.40 13.88 14.22
C SER A 790 0.07 14.90 13.19
N GLU A 791 1.08 15.72 13.56
CA GLU A 791 1.88 16.41 12.54
C GLU A 791 2.55 15.38 11.63
N ILE A 792 2.68 15.70 10.34
CA ILE A 792 3.34 14.83 9.34
C ILE A 792 4.80 15.20 9.19
N ASP A 793 5.64 14.28 8.69
CA ASP A 793 6.86 14.62 7.95
C ASP A 793 6.64 14.34 6.46
N LEU A 794 7.29 15.12 5.59
CA LEU A 794 7.14 15.04 4.12
C LEU A 794 8.53 15.11 3.48
N ASP A 795 8.87 14.14 2.65
CA ASP A 795 10.15 14.08 1.94
C ASP A 795 10.04 13.11 0.73
N ASP A 796 11.11 12.95 -0.03
CA ASP A 796 11.23 11.90 -1.04
C ASP A 796 11.93 10.67 -0.43
N LEU A 797 11.17 9.58 -0.27
CA LEU A 797 11.60 8.40 0.48
C LEU A 797 12.67 7.59 -0.26
N ASN A 798 12.57 7.48 -1.58
CA ASN A 798 13.36 6.56 -2.41
C ASN A 798 14.26 7.26 -3.46
N ASN A 799 14.22 8.59 -3.54
CA ASN A 799 14.83 9.49 -4.53
C ASN A 799 14.24 9.37 -5.95
N ASP A 800 12.95 9.07 -6.11
CA ASP A 800 12.27 9.00 -7.40
C ASP A 800 11.60 10.33 -7.82
N ARG A 801 11.75 11.39 -7.01
CA ARG A 801 11.10 12.71 -7.11
C ARG A 801 9.60 12.71 -6.88
N LYS A 802 9.02 11.61 -6.41
CA LYS A 802 7.71 11.58 -5.80
C LYS A 802 7.89 11.86 -4.31
N LEU A 803 6.84 12.42 -3.72
CA LEU A 803 6.86 12.77 -2.31
C LEU A 803 6.05 11.74 -1.55
N GLU A 804 6.57 11.35 -0.40
CA GLU A 804 5.87 10.56 0.59
C GLU A 804 5.71 11.38 1.86
N LEU A 805 4.58 11.18 2.54
CA LEU A 805 4.38 11.66 3.89
C LEU A 805 4.33 10.49 4.86
N VAL A 806 4.81 10.71 6.08
CA VAL A 806 4.65 9.80 7.21
C VAL A 806 3.87 10.50 8.32
N VAL A 807 2.91 9.78 8.90
CA VAL A 807 2.03 10.29 9.95
C VAL A 807 1.63 9.17 10.91
N ARG A 808 1.27 9.52 12.15
CA ARG A 808 0.59 8.58 13.04
C ARG A 808 -0.85 8.36 12.56
N GLU A 809 -1.32 7.12 12.53
CA GLU A 809 -2.69 6.73 12.22
C GLU A 809 -3.21 5.84 13.36
N GLY A 810 -4.16 6.33 14.17
CA GLY A 810 -4.55 5.67 15.43
C GLY A 810 -3.54 5.85 16.57
N GLU A 811 -3.60 4.97 17.58
CA GLU A 811 -2.76 5.07 18.79
C GLU A 811 -1.36 4.48 18.61
N ASP A 812 -1.24 3.29 18.02
CA ASP A 812 -0.01 2.50 17.95
C ASP A 812 0.50 2.24 16.52
N GLN A 813 -0.10 2.91 15.53
CA GLN A 813 0.21 2.71 14.12
C GLN A 813 0.69 4.01 13.46
N LEU A 814 1.64 3.87 12.53
CA LEU A 814 2.03 4.92 11.59
C LEU A 814 1.76 4.46 10.16
N SER A 815 1.53 5.44 9.29
CA SER A 815 1.24 5.22 7.89
C SER A 815 2.10 6.10 7.01
N VAL A 816 2.46 5.55 5.85
CA VAL A 816 3.15 6.29 4.80
C VAL A 816 2.24 6.37 3.58
N TYR A 817 2.02 7.57 3.08
CA TYR A 817 1.24 7.80 1.85
C TYR A 817 2.16 8.32 0.75
N ARG A 818 1.97 7.80 -0.47
CA ARG A 818 2.63 8.32 -1.66
C ARG A 818 1.74 9.34 -2.35
N MET A 819 2.33 10.49 -2.68
CA MET A 819 1.71 11.52 -3.49
C MET A 819 1.88 11.16 -4.99
N ASN A 820 0.78 11.16 -5.73
CA ASN A 820 0.74 10.81 -7.15
C ASN A 820 1.10 11.97 -8.08
#